data_AF-I5BZB6-F1
#
_entry.id   AF-I5BZB6-F1
#
_cell.length_a   1.000
_cell.length_b   1.000
_cell.length_c   1.000
_cell.angle_alpha   90.00
_cell.angle_beta   90.00
_cell.angle_gamma   90.00
#
_symmetry.space_group_name_H-M   'P 1'
#
loop_
_entity.id
_entity.type
_entity.pdbx_description
1 polymer ?
#
loop_
_entity_poly.entity_id
_entity_poly.type
_entity_poly.pdbx_seq_one_letter_code
_entity_poly.pdbx_strand_id
1 'polypeptide(L)'
;MQKGWARLYLAQELAHAIEREWLGAARLAQYPLGAIFDSWLVMGGRGAGKTRLGAEWVNALVRGFPPFASGARYGRLALIGETLSDAREVMVEGPSGVLAVSRGVRPRFEASRRRIVWDNGAVAQLFSAEDPDSLRGPQFDAAWCDELGCPAVDKGPNQPNVFPDAKSSENALPYFSNGGRSDLAQHRLLEAHYAYWAQTGSHNPVSPVYQGPMVDPKMFSLWAWDARPFPAFPNRGDIWGDGGNWACGHWLNGRASSMTVGDLINAILKDHGLAPAETMHGDGAIAGYVVANPATARAAIEPIVDLFGIGAHERDGELVFRSLGAALKDAREVSELATEADGAVFERIREPDHALPAELHVDFRDEMRDHQAATTRAVHIGARGRRKHFLSFPGVLAAPEAERQAKDWLLRHWAAREEARFALPFSADRVQPGSILRLPEVSGPTRYLVTEVEDGLFSSVKARRVHANPAPAARAASTPPADDGEQGESAAFALLLDLPWQPGTREAEEQFRVAVHATPWSSHVAFASPEESGFEMRSRIARRATIGFLREGLDVGVSGRLDRSRTITVELLSGALESVSPAQLVNGANAAAVFSGAGVWEVLQFTSAEEIEPSVWRLDGLLRGQLGTDDAMRAGAPEGAGFILLDQAVQAVGLRAAEIGLERHWRIGPAGEAFGSARFFQMRAAGGLRALMPLSPVHLRAREASSGAVVLSWIRRGRMDADSWLGDDVPLGETSERYRIDIAGDDGAPLRSVTSETADWTYTPEMRAADFPVAPSEIRFTVRQLSAQVGPGIPAAVSVAG
;
A
#
# COMPACT_ATOMS: atom_id res chain seq x y z
N MET A 1 39.85 5.78 14.54
CA MET A 1 41.15 5.26 15.04
C MET A 1 41.16 3.74 14.89
N GLN A 2 42.25 3.12 14.42
CA GLN A 2 42.37 1.66 14.45
C GLN A 2 42.29 1.16 15.89
N LYS A 3 41.47 0.14 16.16
CA LYS A 3 41.32 -0.45 17.50
C LYS A 3 42.70 -0.86 18.04
N GLY A 4 43.02 -0.43 19.26
CA GLY A 4 44.26 -0.79 19.96
C GLY A 4 45.50 0.05 19.63
N TRP A 5 45.42 1.00 18.68
CA TRP A 5 46.55 1.89 18.37
C TRP A 5 47.01 2.68 19.60
N ALA A 6 46.08 3.29 20.35
CA ALA A 6 46.43 4.09 21.52
C ALA A 6 47.14 3.27 22.61
N ARG A 7 46.72 2.03 22.86
CA ARG A 7 47.38 1.10 23.79
C ARG A 7 48.80 0.70 23.38
N LEU A 8 49.07 0.63 22.07
CA LEU A 8 50.36 0.18 21.55
C LEU A 8 51.41 1.29 21.54
N TYR A 9 50.98 2.56 21.40
CA TYR A 9 51.89 3.67 21.12
C TYR A 9 51.89 4.79 22.17
N LEU A 10 51.00 4.75 23.17
CA LEU A 10 50.90 5.78 24.21
C LEU A 10 51.03 5.18 25.61
N ALA A 11 51.41 6.01 26.58
CA ALA A 11 51.41 5.64 27.99
C ALA A 11 50.02 5.16 28.42
N GLN A 12 49.96 4.17 29.32
CA GLN A 12 48.73 3.47 29.67
C GLN A 12 47.60 4.41 30.12
N GLU A 13 47.91 5.46 30.87
CA GLU A 13 46.95 6.47 31.30
C GLU A 13 46.36 7.26 30.12
N LEU A 14 47.22 7.66 29.16
CA LEU A 14 46.82 8.42 27.98
C LEU A 14 46.07 7.54 26.97
N ALA A 15 46.50 6.30 26.80
CA ALA A 15 45.80 5.29 26.01
C ALA A 15 44.39 5.04 26.55
N HIS A 16 44.25 4.88 27.87
CA HIS A 16 42.98 4.66 28.53
C HIS A 16 42.07 5.89 28.52
N ALA A 17 42.65 7.10 28.51
CA ALA A 17 41.90 8.32 28.27
C ALA A 17 41.35 8.36 26.84
N ILE A 18 42.20 8.17 25.83
CA ILE A 18 41.83 8.22 24.41
C ILE A 18 40.82 7.13 24.02
N GLU A 19 40.97 5.91 24.53
CA GLU A 19 40.02 4.83 24.23
C GLU A 19 38.68 4.99 24.93
N ARG A 20 38.63 5.74 26.03
CA ARG A 20 37.37 6.13 26.69
C ARG A 20 36.79 7.43 26.15
N GLU A 21 37.43 8.05 25.15
CA GLU A 21 36.87 9.21 24.49
C GLU A 21 35.60 8.83 23.73
N TRP A 22 34.59 9.67 23.90
CA TRP A 22 33.34 9.58 23.17
C TRP A 22 33.57 9.60 21.65
N LEU A 23 34.63 10.24 21.15
CA LEU A 23 34.97 10.25 19.72
C LEU A 23 35.22 8.84 19.15
N GLY A 24 35.74 7.91 19.95
CA GLY A 24 36.00 6.53 19.54
C GLY A 24 34.84 5.56 19.79
N ALA A 25 33.92 5.91 20.70
CA ALA A 25 32.83 5.03 21.15
C ALA A 25 31.42 5.48 20.72
N ALA A 26 31.25 6.75 20.34
CA ALA A 26 29.98 7.28 19.88
C ALA A 26 29.63 6.79 18.47
N ARG A 27 28.33 6.66 18.22
CA ARG A 27 27.81 6.45 16.87
C ARG A 27 27.95 7.76 16.09
N LEU A 28 28.25 7.68 14.79
CA LEU A 28 28.39 8.88 13.94
C LEU A 28 27.15 9.79 14.00
N ALA A 29 25.94 9.22 14.09
CA ALA A 29 24.69 9.96 14.22
C ALA A 29 24.55 10.79 15.52
N GLN A 30 25.35 10.50 16.55
CA GLN A 30 25.40 11.28 17.78
C GLN A 30 26.27 12.54 17.65
N TYR A 31 26.82 12.78 16.47
CA TYR A 31 27.54 14.00 16.15
C TYR A 31 26.85 14.74 15.00
N PRO A 32 26.75 16.08 15.07
CA PRO A 32 26.33 16.91 13.93
C PRO A 32 27.48 17.04 12.92
N LEU A 33 27.94 15.93 12.36
CA LEU A 33 29.03 15.92 11.38
C LEU A 33 28.54 16.49 10.04
N GLY A 34 29.18 17.54 9.55
CA GLY A 34 29.03 18.04 8.18
C GLY A 34 28.37 19.41 8.02
N ALA A 35 27.69 19.96 9.02
CA ALA A 35 27.04 21.29 8.96
C ALA A 35 26.06 21.52 7.77
N ILE A 36 25.54 20.47 7.12
CA ILE A 36 24.69 20.58 5.92
C ILE A 36 23.18 20.35 6.19
N PHE A 37 22.73 20.34 7.44
CA PHE A 37 21.32 20.06 7.75
C PHE A 37 20.68 21.20 8.55
N ASP A 38 19.47 21.61 8.14
CA ASP A 38 18.63 22.57 8.88
C ASP A 38 18.11 21.99 10.20
N SER A 39 18.18 20.67 10.36
CA SER A 39 17.80 19.92 11.56
C SER A 39 18.80 18.79 11.85
N TRP A 40 19.13 18.58 13.13
CA TRP A 40 19.99 17.48 13.59
C TRP A 40 19.17 16.50 14.41
N LEU A 41 19.16 15.24 13.98
CA LEU A 41 18.33 14.20 14.56
C LEU A 41 19.18 13.12 15.23
N VAL A 42 19.00 12.95 16.53
CA VAL A 42 19.64 11.90 17.31
C VAL A 42 18.67 10.71 17.42
N MET A 43 18.87 9.70 16.58
CA MET A 43 18.09 8.46 16.59
C MET A 43 18.30 7.70 17.92
N GLY A 44 17.26 7.51 18.74
CA GLY A 44 17.41 6.73 19.98
C GLY A 44 16.14 6.21 20.67
N GLY A 45 16.18 4.93 21.08
CA GLY A 45 15.24 4.31 22.04
C GLY A 45 15.86 4.10 23.43
N ARG A 46 15.26 3.27 24.29
CA ARG A 46 15.89 2.88 25.58
C ARG A 46 17.28 2.29 25.32
N GLY A 47 18.29 2.79 26.05
CA GLY A 47 19.68 2.36 25.88
C GLY A 47 20.44 3.02 24.72
N ALA A 48 19.84 3.94 23.96
CA ALA A 48 20.52 4.65 22.87
C ALA A 48 21.57 5.68 23.37
N GLY A 49 21.59 5.96 24.67
CA GLY A 49 22.56 6.88 25.28
C GLY A 49 22.16 8.36 25.19
N LYS A 50 20.86 8.68 25.25
CA LYS A 50 20.35 10.07 25.26
C LYS A 50 20.95 10.92 26.38
N THR A 51 20.89 10.43 27.61
CA THR A 51 21.52 11.05 28.79
C THR A 51 23.03 11.20 28.58
N ARG A 52 23.68 10.19 27.99
CA ARG A 52 25.12 10.25 27.72
C ARG A 52 25.45 11.32 26.68
N LEU A 53 24.66 11.46 25.63
CA LEU A 53 24.84 12.52 24.63
C LEU A 53 24.67 13.91 25.26
N GLY A 54 23.63 14.13 26.06
CA GLY A 54 23.43 15.40 26.75
C GLY A 54 24.59 15.74 27.70
N ALA A 55 25.11 14.75 28.42
CA ALA A 55 26.27 14.93 29.29
C ALA A 55 27.58 15.20 28.51
N GLU A 56 27.75 14.60 27.33
CA GLU A 56 28.86 14.88 26.42
C GLU A 56 28.74 16.26 25.76
N TRP A 57 27.52 16.68 25.41
CA TRP A 57 27.23 18.03 24.90
C TRP A 57 27.59 19.09 25.95
N VAL A 58 27.13 18.94 27.20
CA VAL A 58 27.50 19.83 28.32
C VAL A 58 29.01 19.90 28.49
N ASN A 59 29.70 18.75 28.54
CA ASN A 59 31.16 18.73 28.68
C ASN A 59 31.86 19.38 27.48
N ALA A 60 31.37 19.17 26.25
CA ALA A 60 31.93 19.77 25.05
C ALA A 60 31.76 21.30 25.04
N LEU A 61 30.59 21.81 25.43
CA LEU A 61 30.35 23.26 25.57
C LEU A 61 31.28 23.89 26.61
N VAL A 62 31.39 23.30 27.81
CA VAL A 62 32.25 23.81 28.88
C VAL A 62 33.73 23.81 28.46
N ARG A 63 34.17 22.77 27.74
CA ARG A 63 35.57 22.61 27.33
C ARG A 63 35.90 23.30 26.00
N GLY A 64 34.90 23.66 25.20
CA GLY A 64 35.04 24.24 23.86
C GLY A 64 35.44 23.21 22.79
N PHE A 65 34.96 21.97 22.90
CA PHE A 65 35.35 20.88 22.02
C PHE A 65 34.40 20.73 20.81
N PRO A 66 34.95 20.54 19.59
CA PRO A 66 34.14 20.21 18.42
C PRO A 66 33.54 18.79 18.55
N PRO A 67 32.42 18.49 17.86
CA PRO A 67 31.70 19.36 16.93
C PRO A 67 30.63 20.26 17.59
N PHE A 68 30.40 20.13 18.91
CA PHE A 68 29.34 20.88 19.61
C PHE A 68 29.73 22.34 19.92
N ALA A 69 31.03 22.60 20.09
CA ALA A 69 31.57 23.94 20.26
C ALA A 69 32.82 24.12 19.40
N SER A 70 32.89 25.20 18.63
CA SER A 70 34.03 25.52 17.76
C SER A 70 35.08 26.36 18.50
N GLY A 71 35.55 25.87 19.65
CA GLY A 71 36.57 26.53 20.48
C GLY A 71 36.04 27.55 21.51
N ALA A 72 34.81 28.04 21.35
CA ALA A 72 34.14 28.88 22.35
C ALA A 72 33.80 28.05 23.61
N ARG A 73 34.07 28.60 24.80
CA ARG A 73 33.82 27.92 26.08
C ARG A 73 32.64 28.57 26.81
N TYR A 74 31.71 27.73 27.25
CA TYR A 74 30.53 28.13 28.00
C TYR A 74 30.85 28.10 29.50
N GLY A 75 30.51 29.18 30.21
CA GLY A 75 30.86 29.38 31.61
C GLY A 75 29.71 29.13 32.58
N ARG A 76 28.47 29.34 32.15
CA ARG A 76 27.26 29.18 32.97
C ARG A 76 26.22 28.38 32.22
N LEU A 77 25.78 27.26 32.77
CA LEU A 77 24.79 26.38 32.16
C LEU A 77 23.62 26.13 33.11
N ALA A 78 22.46 25.81 32.56
CA ALA A 78 21.31 25.29 33.31
C ALA A 78 21.09 23.81 32.97
N LEU A 79 20.83 22.99 33.99
CA LEU A 79 20.37 21.60 33.85
C LEU A 79 18.95 21.54 34.40
N ILE A 80 17.98 21.29 33.53
CA ILE A 80 16.56 21.39 33.86
C ILE A 80 15.95 20.00 33.66
N GLY A 81 15.53 19.38 34.76
CA GLY A 81 14.74 18.14 34.75
C GLY A 81 13.31 18.41 35.22
N GLU A 82 12.47 17.38 35.20
CA GLU A 82 11.11 17.42 35.76
C GLU A 82 11.17 17.87 37.23
N THR A 83 11.77 17.04 38.09
CA THR A 83 12.10 17.42 39.46
C THR A 83 13.61 17.69 39.63
N LEU A 84 13.98 18.36 40.73
CA LEU A 84 15.39 18.50 41.11
C LEU A 84 16.06 17.14 41.38
N SER A 85 15.29 16.15 41.83
CA SER A 85 15.80 14.80 42.06
C SER A 85 16.14 14.14 40.74
N ASP A 86 15.27 14.25 39.73
CA ASP A 86 15.51 13.66 38.42
C ASP A 86 16.71 14.29 37.73
N ALA A 87 16.81 15.63 37.77
CA ALA A 87 17.98 16.34 37.24
C ALA A 87 19.28 15.82 37.89
N ARG A 88 19.27 15.61 39.21
CA ARG A 88 20.42 15.07 39.94
C ARG A 88 20.71 13.61 39.57
N GLU A 89 19.72 12.73 39.68
CA GLU A 89 19.89 11.28 39.52
C GLU A 89 20.19 10.89 38.08
N VAL A 90 19.63 11.61 37.10
CA VAL A 90 19.77 11.28 35.68
C VAL A 90 20.91 12.08 35.05
N MET A 91 20.88 13.41 35.16
CA MET A 91 21.81 14.27 34.41
C MET A 91 23.18 14.40 35.09
N VAL A 92 23.27 14.25 36.42
CA VAL A 92 24.49 14.50 37.20
C VAL A 92 25.17 13.23 37.67
N GLU A 93 24.50 12.48 38.56
CA GLU A 93 25.07 11.34 39.29
C GLU A 93 24.84 10.00 38.59
N GLY A 94 23.90 9.94 37.64
CA GLY A 94 23.52 8.72 36.96
C GLY A 94 24.67 8.06 36.18
N PRO A 95 24.52 6.79 35.76
CA PRO A 95 25.57 6.04 35.04
C PRO A 95 26.07 6.71 33.75
N SER A 96 25.22 7.57 33.16
CA SER A 96 25.52 8.37 31.97
C SER A 96 25.56 9.88 32.23
N GLY A 97 25.44 10.31 33.50
CA GLY A 97 25.39 11.70 33.89
C GLY A 97 26.76 12.38 33.87
N VAL A 98 26.80 13.71 33.90
CA VAL A 98 28.00 14.55 33.74
C VAL A 98 29.20 14.08 34.57
N LEU A 99 28.97 13.64 35.82
CA LEU A 99 30.04 13.20 36.71
C LEU A 99 30.67 11.86 36.30
N ALA A 100 29.92 10.99 35.63
CA ALA A 100 30.39 9.68 35.18
C ALA A 100 31.19 9.78 33.87
N VAL A 101 30.92 10.81 33.07
CA VAL A 101 31.42 10.92 31.68
C VAL A 101 32.55 11.96 31.53
N SER A 102 32.87 12.70 32.59
CA SER A 102 33.82 13.80 32.57
C SER A 102 35.22 13.40 32.10
N ARG A 103 35.82 14.24 31.25
CA ARG A 103 37.19 14.09 30.73
C ARG A 103 38.20 14.78 31.66
N GLY A 104 39.28 14.10 31.99
CA GLY A 104 40.34 14.64 32.87
C GLY A 104 39.88 14.81 34.31
N VAL A 105 39.91 16.04 34.82
CA VAL A 105 39.48 16.35 36.19
C VAL A 105 37.96 16.27 36.29
N ARG A 106 37.46 15.36 37.12
CA ARG A 106 36.04 15.19 37.39
C ARG A 106 35.48 16.47 38.05
N PRO A 107 34.39 17.06 37.52
CA PRO A 107 33.80 18.25 38.10
C PRO A 107 33.17 17.94 39.46
N ARG A 108 33.10 18.94 40.33
CA ARG A 108 32.58 18.81 41.70
C ARG A 108 31.10 19.17 41.73
N PHE A 109 30.28 18.27 42.26
CA PHE A 109 28.89 18.57 42.56
C PHE A 109 28.75 19.17 43.97
N GLU A 110 28.11 20.33 44.07
CA GLU A 110 27.80 21.04 45.32
C GLU A 110 26.30 20.94 45.60
N ALA A 111 25.88 19.87 46.28
CA ALA A 111 24.46 19.57 46.52
C ALA A 111 23.69 20.71 47.20
N SER A 112 24.26 21.36 48.22
CA SER A 112 23.63 22.47 48.95
C SER A 112 23.39 23.71 48.07
N ARG A 113 24.20 23.89 47.03
CA ARG A 113 24.07 24.99 46.06
C ARG A 113 23.45 24.53 44.74
N ARG A 114 23.05 23.25 44.63
CA ARG A 114 22.43 22.64 43.46
C ARG A 114 23.21 22.88 42.16
N ARG A 115 24.54 22.76 42.18
CA ARG A 115 25.37 23.08 41.01
C ARG A 115 26.57 22.15 40.84
N ILE A 116 27.02 22.01 39.60
CA ILE A 116 28.26 21.33 39.21
C ILE A 116 29.30 22.40 38.86
N VAL A 117 30.55 22.21 39.30
CA VAL A 117 31.66 23.15 39.07
C VAL A 117 32.83 22.42 38.42
N TRP A 118 33.30 22.92 37.27
CA TRP A 118 34.47 22.40 36.57
C TRP A 118 35.75 23.10 37.01
N ASP A 119 36.89 22.46 36.76
CA ASP A 119 38.25 22.97 37.02
C ASP A 119 38.58 24.27 36.27
N ASN A 120 37.95 24.49 35.11
CA ASN A 120 38.06 25.74 34.36
C ASN A 120 37.15 26.87 34.87
N GLY A 121 36.43 26.66 35.98
CA GLY A 121 35.54 27.64 36.59
C GLY A 121 34.12 27.68 36.03
N ALA A 122 33.80 26.86 35.02
CA ALA A 122 32.42 26.77 34.52
C ALA A 122 31.48 26.15 35.56
N VAL A 123 30.22 26.57 35.54
CA VAL A 123 29.18 26.15 36.48
C VAL A 123 27.93 25.73 35.74
N ALA A 124 27.35 24.58 36.10
CA ALA A 124 26.03 24.17 35.66
C ALA A 124 25.08 24.11 36.87
N GLN A 125 24.04 24.93 36.87
CA GLN A 125 23.05 25.04 37.96
C GLN A 125 21.84 24.15 37.65
N LEU A 126 21.34 23.42 38.65
CA LEU A 126 20.17 22.54 38.52
C LEU A 126 18.88 23.31 38.83
N PHE A 127 17.86 23.08 38.02
CA PHE A 127 16.50 23.61 38.17
C PHE A 127 15.46 22.50 37.94
N SER A 128 14.24 22.74 38.40
CA SER A 128 13.08 21.86 38.18
C SER A 128 12.05 22.57 37.32
N ALA A 129 11.41 21.82 36.43
CA ALA A 129 10.31 22.30 35.60
C ALA A 129 9.03 22.59 36.41
N GLU A 130 8.89 22.02 37.61
CA GLU A 130 7.76 22.29 38.53
C GLU A 130 7.81 23.69 39.15
N ASP A 131 8.99 24.32 39.17
CA ASP A 131 9.21 25.68 39.67
C ASP A 131 9.86 26.55 38.57
N PRO A 132 9.11 26.91 37.51
CA PRO A 132 9.65 27.68 36.39
C PRO A 132 10.09 29.09 36.80
N ASP A 133 9.53 29.65 37.87
CA ASP A 133 9.92 30.96 38.38
C ASP A 133 11.34 30.97 38.94
N SER A 134 11.88 29.83 39.37
CA SER A 134 13.28 29.69 39.79
C SER A 134 14.31 30.01 38.70
N LEU A 135 13.91 29.99 37.42
CA LEU A 135 14.75 30.38 36.29
C LEU A 135 14.87 31.91 36.13
N ARG A 136 14.09 32.71 36.87
CA ARG A 136 14.19 34.18 36.82
C ARG A 136 15.40 34.68 37.61
N GLY A 137 16.31 35.38 36.93
CA GLY A 137 17.47 36.02 37.55
C GLY A 137 18.84 35.37 37.24
N PRO A 138 18.97 34.02 37.27
CA PRO A 138 20.16 33.35 36.76
C PRO A 138 20.43 33.68 35.29
N GLN A 139 21.69 33.97 34.96
CA GLN A 139 22.16 34.13 33.57
C GLN A 139 22.97 32.90 33.19
N PHE A 140 22.60 32.24 32.10
CA PHE A 140 23.28 31.08 31.55
C PHE A 140 23.54 31.28 30.06
N ASP A 141 24.63 30.67 29.59
CA ASP A 141 25.08 30.66 28.21
C ASP A 141 24.40 29.53 27.41
N ALA A 142 23.94 28.49 28.10
CA ALA A 142 23.23 27.34 27.53
C ALA A 142 22.36 26.63 28.58
N ALA A 143 21.33 25.92 28.14
CA ALA A 143 20.49 25.09 28.99
C ALA A 143 20.30 23.69 28.38
N TRP A 144 20.42 22.65 29.21
CA TRP A 144 19.94 21.32 28.88
C TRP A 144 18.55 21.15 29.50
N CYS A 145 17.53 21.19 28.66
CA CYS A 145 16.14 20.89 29.01
C CYS A 145 15.75 19.50 28.51
N ASP A 146 14.67 18.94 29.04
CA ASP A 146 14.06 17.72 28.51
C ASP A 146 13.30 17.96 27.18
N GLU A 147 12.87 16.87 26.54
CA GLU A 147 12.37 16.80 25.17
C GLU A 147 11.08 17.65 24.92
N LEU A 148 10.93 18.24 23.72
CA LEU A 148 9.75 19.04 23.35
C LEU A 148 8.65 18.19 22.69
N GLY A 149 7.41 18.23 23.19
CA GLY A 149 6.26 17.59 22.55
C GLY A 149 4.96 17.63 23.36
N CYS A 150 3.86 17.20 22.76
CA CYS A 150 2.56 16.95 23.42
C CYS A 150 1.91 15.68 22.83
N PRO A 151 0.88 15.09 23.45
CA PRO A 151 0.23 13.93 22.87
C PRO A 151 -0.56 14.30 21.60
N ALA A 152 -0.76 13.33 20.71
CA ALA A 152 -1.65 13.45 19.56
C ALA A 152 -3.13 13.34 19.94
N VAL A 153 -3.56 14.16 20.90
CA VAL A 153 -4.93 14.22 21.42
C VAL A 153 -5.48 15.62 21.20
N ASP A 154 -6.79 15.73 21.02
CA ASP A 154 -7.49 17.02 21.01
C ASP A 154 -7.01 17.89 22.18
N LYS A 155 -6.54 19.09 21.88
CA LYS A 155 -5.97 20.02 22.87
C LYS A 155 -4.81 19.46 23.71
N GLY A 156 -4.04 18.52 23.17
CA GLY A 156 -2.76 18.06 23.74
C GLY A 156 -1.86 19.19 24.28
N PRO A 157 -1.70 20.32 23.57
CA PRO A 157 -0.91 21.46 24.03
C PRO A 157 -1.35 22.09 25.35
N ASN A 158 -2.61 21.90 25.78
CA ASN A 158 -3.09 22.46 27.04
C ASN A 158 -2.47 21.79 28.27
N GLN A 159 -1.99 20.56 28.13
CA GLN A 159 -1.32 19.83 29.19
C GLN A 159 -0.34 18.81 28.57
N PRO A 160 0.84 19.26 28.09
CA PRO A 160 1.72 18.44 27.25
C PRO A 160 2.28 17.18 27.93
N ASN A 161 2.33 17.15 29.26
CA ASN A 161 2.88 16.03 30.04
C ASN A 161 1.94 14.82 30.15
N VAL A 162 0.62 15.00 30.02
CA VAL A 162 -0.35 13.91 30.22
C VAL A 162 -0.76 13.25 28.91
N PHE A 163 -1.03 11.95 28.94
CA PHE A 163 -1.58 11.23 27.78
C PHE A 163 -2.32 9.95 28.19
N PRO A 164 -3.26 9.47 27.35
CA PRO A 164 -4.04 8.27 27.67
C PRO A 164 -3.17 7.00 27.52
N ASP A 165 -2.54 6.57 28.61
CA ASP A 165 -1.81 5.30 28.71
C ASP A 165 -2.01 4.70 30.10
N ALA A 166 -2.76 3.61 30.18
CA ALA A 166 -3.07 2.93 31.43
C ALA A 166 -1.83 2.42 32.20
N LYS A 167 -0.67 2.34 31.55
CA LYS A 167 0.60 1.95 32.17
C LYS A 167 1.44 3.13 32.66
N SER A 168 1.05 4.37 32.34
CA SER A 168 1.78 5.58 32.70
C SER A 168 1.28 6.16 34.03
N SER A 169 2.18 6.75 34.82
CA SER A 169 1.80 7.59 35.97
C SER A 169 1.08 8.86 35.52
N GLU A 170 1.31 9.31 34.28
CA GLU A 170 0.74 10.50 33.65
C GLU A 170 -0.57 10.20 32.88
N ASN A 171 -1.29 9.13 33.26
CA ASN A 171 -2.52 8.70 32.59
C ASN A 171 -3.69 9.68 32.83
N ALA A 172 -3.85 10.66 31.95
CA ALA A 172 -4.95 11.62 31.99
C ALA A 172 -5.27 12.19 30.59
N LEU A 173 -6.44 12.84 30.50
CA LEU A 173 -6.81 13.64 29.33
C LEU A 173 -6.35 15.09 29.53
N PRO A 174 -5.79 15.75 28.50
CA PRO A 174 -5.48 17.17 28.56
C PRO A 174 -6.70 18.03 28.90
N TYR A 175 -6.47 19.18 29.54
CA TYR A 175 -7.55 20.07 29.95
C TYR A 175 -8.49 20.44 28.79
N PHE A 176 -9.79 20.23 29.04
CA PHE A 176 -10.89 20.49 28.10
C PHE A 176 -10.89 19.65 26.82
N SER A 177 -10.04 18.63 26.74
CA SER A 177 -9.97 17.70 25.62
C SER A 177 -11.25 16.85 25.50
N ASN A 178 -11.65 16.54 24.27
CA ASN A 178 -12.65 15.49 24.01
C ASN A 178 -12.05 14.06 23.95
N GLY A 179 -10.73 13.93 24.12
CA GLY A 179 -9.98 12.66 24.14
C GLY A 179 -9.77 12.00 22.77
N GLY A 180 -10.20 12.63 21.68
CA GLY A 180 -9.98 12.11 20.33
C GLY A 180 -8.55 12.33 19.82
N ARG A 181 -8.10 11.51 18.87
CA ARG A 181 -6.81 11.71 18.19
C ARG A 181 -6.79 13.06 17.48
N SER A 182 -5.68 13.79 17.59
CA SER A 182 -5.45 15.05 16.87
C SER A 182 -3.97 15.23 16.53
N ASP A 183 -3.60 14.92 15.30
CA ASP A 183 -2.23 15.14 14.81
C ASP A 183 -1.95 16.64 14.62
N LEU A 184 -2.99 17.42 14.25
CA LEU A 184 -2.91 18.88 14.14
C LEU A 184 -2.48 19.53 15.47
N ALA A 185 -2.88 18.97 16.62
CA ALA A 185 -2.52 19.52 17.92
C ALA A 185 -1.00 19.49 18.16
N GLN A 186 -0.33 18.38 17.81
CA GLN A 186 1.13 18.28 17.87
C GLN A 186 1.78 19.26 16.88
N HIS A 187 1.28 19.28 15.63
CA HIS A 187 1.81 20.17 14.60
C HIS A 187 1.78 21.64 15.06
N ARG A 188 0.64 22.11 15.59
CA ARG A 188 0.47 23.48 16.07
C ARG A 188 1.34 23.81 17.28
N LEU A 189 1.60 22.88 18.20
CA LEU A 189 2.55 23.10 19.29
C LEU A 189 3.96 23.38 18.74
N LEU A 190 4.42 22.51 17.84
CA LEU A 190 5.77 22.59 17.29
C LEU A 190 5.95 23.85 16.45
N GLU A 191 4.97 24.15 15.60
CA GLU A 191 4.93 25.38 14.81
C GLU A 191 4.94 26.63 15.70
N ALA A 192 4.11 26.67 16.74
CA ALA A 192 4.03 27.79 17.66
C ALA A 192 5.36 28.02 18.41
N HIS A 193 6.00 26.96 18.91
CA HIS A 193 7.29 27.09 19.58
C HIS A 193 8.39 27.52 18.61
N TYR A 194 8.47 26.91 17.43
CA TYR A 194 9.46 27.31 16.44
C TYR A 194 9.28 28.79 16.06
N ALA A 195 8.06 29.21 15.73
CA ALA A 195 7.76 30.59 15.36
C ALA A 195 8.04 31.58 16.51
N TYR A 196 7.68 31.24 17.74
CA TYR A 196 7.91 32.09 18.91
C TYR A 196 9.40 32.31 19.18
N TRP A 197 10.19 31.22 19.19
CA TRP A 197 11.62 31.29 19.52
C TRP A 197 12.49 31.77 18.35
N ALA A 198 12.03 31.62 17.10
CA ALA A 198 12.74 32.16 15.94
C ALA A 198 12.72 33.70 15.86
N GLN A 199 11.75 34.35 16.51
CA GLN A 199 11.65 35.82 16.53
C GLN A 199 12.61 36.42 17.57
N THR A 200 13.70 37.04 17.09
CA THR A 200 14.61 37.81 17.95
C THR A 200 13.94 39.07 18.50
N GLY A 201 14.21 39.46 19.74
CA GLY A 201 13.66 40.68 20.34
C GLY A 201 13.18 40.46 21.78
N SER A 202 11.97 40.89 22.11
CA SER A 202 11.40 40.67 23.45
C SER A 202 11.08 39.21 23.76
N HIS A 203 10.83 38.39 22.73
CA HIS A 203 10.49 36.96 22.86
C HIS A 203 11.73 36.07 23.01
N ASN A 204 12.78 36.35 22.24
CA ASN A 204 14.07 35.69 22.35
C ASN A 204 15.18 36.75 22.34
N PRO A 205 15.51 37.33 23.52
CA PRO A 205 16.47 38.42 23.60
C PRO A 205 17.88 37.94 23.24
N VAL A 206 18.67 38.85 22.67
CA VAL A 206 20.09 38.61 22.41
C VAL A 206 20.86 38.88 23.69
N SER A 207 21.62 37.89 24.16
CA SER A 207 22.45 38.04 25.35
C SER A 207 23.58 39.03 25.08
N PRO A 208 23.79 40.04 25.95
CA PRO A 208 24.92 40.96 25.82
C PRO A 208 26.27 40.28 26.11
N VAL A 209 26.27 39.08 26.70
CA VAL A 209 27.49 38.36 27.09
C VAL A 209 28.11 37.62 25.91
N TYR A 210 27.31 36.89 25.14
CA TYR A 210 27.77 36.04 24.03
C TYR A 210 27.21 36.45 22.66
N GLN A 211 26.43 37.54 22.58
CA GLN A 211 25.95 38.15 21.33
C GLN A 211 25.10 37.22 20.45
N GLY A 212 24.35 36.30 21.06
CA GLY A 212 23.41 35.41 20.39
C GLY A 212 22.05 35.31 21.09
N PRO A 213 21.02 34.71 20.47
CA PRO A 213 19.71 34.50 21.10
C PRO A 213 19.81 33.62 22.36
N MET A 214 18.86 33.77 23.28
CA MET A 214 18.77 32.93 24.50
C MET A 214 18.39 31.48 24.19
N VAL A 215 17.52 31.26 23.21
CA VAL A 215 17.10 29.93 22.74
C VAL A 215 17.47 29.79 21.28
N ASP A 216 18.15 28.70 20.89
CA ASP A 216 18.41 28.38 19.49
C ASP A 216 17.42 27.30 19.00
N PRO A 217 16.43 27.66 18.15
CA PRO A 217 15.45 26.70 17.64
C PRO A 217 16.08 25.53 16.86
N LYS A 218 17.30 25.70 16.32
CA LYS A 218 18.02 24.64 15.60
C LYS A 218 18.46 23.50 16.52
N MET A 219 18.44 23.74 17.83
CA MET A 219 18.79 22.76 18.86
C MET A 219 17.57 22.07 19.47
N PHE A 220 16.36 22.30 18.94
CA PHE A 220 15.17 21.58 19.38
C PHE A 220 15.26 20.11 19.05
N SER A 221 15.18 19.29 20.11
CA SER A 221 15.04 17.84 20.01
C SER A 221 13.58 17.48 20.29
N LEU A 222 12.91 16.90 19.30
CA LEU A 222 11.50 16.53 19.41
C LEU A 222 11.36 15.19 20.12
N TRP A 223 10.44 15.13 21.08
CA TRP A 223 10.13 13.89 21.78
C TRP A 223 9.46 12.88 20.86
N ALA A 224 9.78 11.61 21.09
CA ALA A 224 9.04 10.45 20.58
C ALA A 224 9.01 10.33 19.05
N TRP A 225 10.02 10.84 18.35
CA TRP A 225 10.35 10.37 17.02
C TRP A 225 11.48 9.33 17.12
N ASP A 226 11.24 8.10 16.68
CA ASP A 226 12.26 7.04 16.70
C ASP A 226 12.42 6.31 15.35
N ALA A 227 13.38 5.38 15.29
CA ALA A 227 13.76 4.68 14.06
C ALA A 227 12.78 3.59 13.62
N ARG A 228 11.68 3.33 14.37
CA ARG A 228 10.75 2.28 13.97
C ARG A 228 10.05 2.69 12.67
N PRO A 229 10.07 1.84 11.63
CA PRO A 229 9.52 2.21 10.33
C PRO A 229 8.01 2.37 10.44
N PHE A 230 7.48 3.45 9.89
CA PHE A 230 6.04 3.66 9.73
C PHE A 230 5.60 3.07 8.38
N PRO A 231 4.44 2.40 8.26
CA PRO A 231 3.43 2.15 9.30
C PRO A 231 3.67 0.86 10.10
N ALA A 232 4.79 0.15 9.87
CA ALA A 232 5.10 -1.08 10.59
C ALA A 232 4.96 -0.86 12.11
N PHE A 233 5.59 0.17 12.68
CA PHE A 233 5.10 0.75 13.93
C PHE A 233 4.06 1.82 13.60
N PRO A 234 2.84 1.74 14.15
CA PRO A 234 2.41 0.85 15.24
C PRO A 234 1.80 -0.51 14.84
N ASN A 235 1.68 -0.86 13.56
CA ASN A 235 0.95 -2.05 13.06
C ASN A 235 1.42 -3.42 13.57
N ARG A 236 2.72 -3.67 13.69
CA ARG A 236 3.28 -4.96 14.13
C ARG A 236 3.28 -5.06 15.65
N GLY A 237 2.09 -5.19 16.22
CA GLY A 237 1.90 -5.43 17.66
C GLY A 237 2.57 -6.72 18.16
N ASP A 238 2.91 -7.64 17.25
CA ASP A 238 3.73 -8.83 17.50
C ASP A 238 5.20 -8.51 17.80
N ILE A 239 5.72 -7.41 17.24
CA ILE A 239 7.09 -6.91 17.49
C ILE A 239 7.07 -5.88 18.63
N TRP A 240 6.09 -4.97 18.63
CA TRP A 240 6.03 -3.81 19.53
C TRP A 240 4.83 -3.86 20.47
N GLY A 241 5.09 -4.11 21.76
CA GLY A 241 4.03 -4.18 22.79
C GLY A 241 3.39 -2.84 23.18
N ASP A 242 3.88 -1.72 22.65
CA ASP A 242 3.42 -0.35 22.90
C ASP A 242 2.71 0.30 21.69
N GLY A 243 2.47 -0.45 20.61
CA GLY A 243 1.82 0.08 19.39
C GLY A 243 0.44 0.71 19.65
N GLY A 244 -0.32 0.18 20.60
CA GLY A 244 -1.63 0.74 20.98
C GLY A 244 -1.57 2.18 21.52
N ASN A 245 -0.42 2.59 22.07
CA ASN A 245 -0.23 3.94 22.61
C ASN A 245 0.12 4.96 21.52
N TRP A 246 0.42 4.54 20.29
CA TRP A 246 0.73 5.46 19.19
C TRP A 246 -0.44 6.41 18.90
N ALA A 247 -1.67 5.91 18.87
CA ALA A 247 -2.84 6.65 18.41
C ALA A 247 -3.10 7.97 19.16
N CYS A 248 -2.83 8.00 20.47
CA CYS A 248 -3.03 9.18 21.33
C CYS A 248 -1.79 9.55 22.16
N GLY A 249 -0.63 8.93 21.91
CA GLY A 249 0.62 9.25 22.57
C GLY A 249 1.42 10.32 21.84
N HIS A 250 2.66 10.54 22.30
CA HIS A 250 3.56 11.57 21.78
C HIS A 250 4.28 11.20 20.49
N TRP A 251 4.20 9.93 20.07
CA TRP A 251 4.95 9.41 18.92
C TRP A 251 4.74 10.22 17.64
N LEU A 252 5.82 10.56 16.96
CA LEU A 252 5.80 11.36 15.73
C LEU A 252 6.00 10.53 14.45
N ASN A 253 6.28 9.23 14.57
CA ASN A 253 6.42 8.31 13.43
C ASN A 253 5.15 8.35 12.55
N GLY A 254 5.32 8.63 11.25
CA GLY A 254 4.23 8.87 10.29
C GLY A 254 3.61 10.27 10.36
N ARG A 255 3.47 10.84 11.55
CA ARG A 255 2.85 12.17 11.76
C ARG A 255 3.75 13.33 11.33
N ALA A 256 5.05 13.20 11.50
CA ALA A 256 6.01 14.25 11.12
C ALA A 256 5.98 14.58 9.62
N SER A 257 5.53 13.64 8.78
CA SER A 257 5.33 13.81 7.34
C SER A 257 3.93 14.29 6.95
N SER A 258 3.01 14.43 7.91
CA SER A 258 1.67 14.96 7.64
C SER A 258 1.70 16.47 7.38
N MET A 259 0.73 16.95 6.61
CA MET A 259 0.57 18.37 6.27
C MET A 259 -0.69 18.94 6.92
N THR A 260 -0.65 20.23 7.25
CA THR A 260 -1.88 20.93 7.60
C THR A 260 -2.71 21.16 6.35
N VAL A 261 -4.03 21.25 6.50
CA VAL A 261 -4.92 21.63 5.40
C VAL A 261 -4.55 23.01 4.85
N GLY A 262 -4.17 23.95 5.72
CA GLY A 262 -3.78 25.29 5.29
C GLY A 262 -2.54 25.32 4.41
N ASP A 263 -1.53 24.49 4.73
CA ASP A 263 -0.32 24.36 3.90
C ASP A 263 -0.63 23.72 2.56
N LEU A 264 -1.48 22.69 2.54
CA LEU A 264 -1.91 22.04 1.30
C LEU A 264 -2.66 23.00 0.38
N ILE A 265 -3.56 23.82 0.92
CA ILE A 265 -4.28 24.85 0.15
C ILE A 265 -3.28 25.84 -0.47
N ASN A 266 -2.33 26.35 0.32
CA ASN A 266 -1.34 27.29 -0.17
C ASN A 266 -0.37 26.67 -1.18
N ALA A 267 -0.05 25.38 -1.05
CA ALA A 267 0.72 24.63 -2.05
C ALA A 267 -0.03 24.54 -3.39
N ILE A 268 -1.32 24.20 -3.37
CA ILE A 268 -2.16 24.13 -4.58
C ILE A 268 -2.29 25.52 -5.25
N LEU A 269 -2.50 26.58 -4.47
CA LEU A 269 -2.55 27.95 -4.99
C LEU A 269 -1.23 28.33 -5.68
N LYS A 270 -0.11 28.02 -5.04
CA LYS A 270 1.23 28.26 -5.59
C LYS A 270 1.48 27.51 -6.89
N ASP A 271 1.10 26.22 -6.97
CA ASP A 271 1.24 25.40 -8.18
C ASP A 271 0.43 25.95 -9.37
N HIS A 272 -0.64 26.69 -9.08
CA HIS A 272 -1.45 27.41 -10.07
C HIS A 272 -1.06 28.88 -10.27
N GLY A 273 0.05 29.34 -9.67
CA GLY A 273 0.55 30.71 -9.83
C GLY A 273 -0.29 31.78 -9.12
N LEU A 274 -1.07 31.41 -8.11
CA LEU A 274 -1.88 32.32 -7.30
C LEU A 274 -1.14 32.78 -6.04
N ALA A 275 -1.54 33.93 -5.51
CA ALA A 275 -1.03 34.45 -4.24
C ALA A 275 -1.41 33.50 -3.07
N PRO A 276 -0.58 33.45 -2.01
CA PRO A 276 -0.93 32.71 -0.80
C PRO A 276 -2.20 33.29 -0.15
N ALA A 277 -2.95 32.44 0.53
CA ALA A 277 -4.17 32.77 1.25
C ALA A 277 -3.94 32.75 2.78
N GLU A 278 -4.80 33.42 3.53
CA GLU A 278 -4.84 33.31 5.00
C GLU A 278 -5.47 31.96 5.38
N THR A 279 -4.64 31.02 5.86
CA THR A 279 -5.07 29.65 6.16
C THR A 279 -4.77 29.21 7.60
N MET A 280 -4.30 30.11 8.46
CA MET A 280 -3.93 29.81 9.86
C MET A 280 -5.08 29.13 10.62
N HIS A 281 -6.32 29.47 10.31
CA HIS A 281 -7.52 28.91 10.94
C HIS A 281 -8.24 27.87 10.08
N GLY A 282 -7.63 27.39 8.99
CA GLY A 282 -8.07 26.25 8.19
C GLY A 282 -7.69 24.93 8.86
N ASP A 283 -8.41 24.55 9.91
CA ASP A 283 -8.06 23.40 10.74
C ASP A 283 -8.22 22.06 10.00
N GLY A 284 -7.17 21.24 10.05
CA GLY A 284 -7.18 19.85 9.60
C GLY A 284 -5.76 19.34 9.35
N ALA A 285 -5.61 18.01 9.40
CA ALA A 285 -4.37 17.33 9.04
C ALA A 285 -4.67 16.27 7.98
N ILE A 286 -3.80 16.19 6.98
CA ILE A 286 -3.90 15.25 5.86
C ILE A 286 -2.54 14.57 5.71
N ALA A 287 -2.51 13.26 5.46
CA ALA A 287 -1.26 12.53 5.27
C ALA A 287 -0.73 12.65 3.83
N GLY A 288 -1.62 12.83 2.85
CA GLY A 288 -1.26 13.03 1.45
C GLY A 288 -2.47 13.41 0.60
N TYR A 289 -2.23 13.96 -0.59
CA TYR A 289 -3.26 14.39 -1.53
C TYR A 289 -2.80 14.21 -2.97
N VAL A 290 -3.66 13.71 -3.85
CA VAL A 290 -3.29 13.39 -5.24
C VAL A 290 -4.20 14.12 -6.23
N VAL A 291 -3.60 15.02 -7.02
CA VAL A 291 -4.26 15.65 -8.17
C VAL A 291 -3.81 14.91 -9.43
N ALA A 292 -4.59 13.90 -9.83
CA ALA A 292 -4.19 12.97 -10.90
C ALA A 292 -4.33 13.54 -12.32
N ASN A 293 -5.21 14.52 -12.52
CA ASN A 293 -5.51 15.12 -13.83
C ASN A 293 -5.33 16.64 -13.76
N PRO A 294 -5.05 17.31 -14.89
CA PRO A 294 -5.09 18.76 -14.97
C PRO A 294 -6.45 19.28 -14.48
N ALA A 295 -6.42 20.15 -13.47
CA ALA A 295 -7.60 20.70 -12.82
C ALA A 295 -7.39 22.19 -12.51
N THR A 296 -8.48 22.91 -12.21
CA THR A 296 -8.39 24.28 -11.68
C THR A 296 -8.04 24.24 -10.19
N ALA A 297 -7.47 25.33 -9.66
CA ALA A 297 -7.22 25.47 -8.22
C ALA A 297 -8.48 25.21 -7.39
N ARG A 298 -9.62 25.72 -7.85
CA ARG A 298 -10.93 25.48 -7.22
C ARG A 298 -11.26 23.99 -7.15
N ALA A 299 -11.19 23.28 -8.28
CA ALA A 299 -11.51 21.86 -8.33
C ALA A 299 -10.56 21.01 -7.47
N ALA A 300 -9.30 21.41 -7.34
CA ALA A 300 -8.33 20.75 -6.47
C ALA A 300 -8.58 21.03 -4.97
N ILE A 301 -9.08 22.21 -4.60
CA ILE A 301 -9.33 22.63 -3.21
C ILE A 301 -10.72 22.20 -2.69
N GLU A 302 -11.72 22.13 -3.57
CA GLU A 302 -13.12 21.88 -3.20
C GLU A 302 -13.34 20.61 -2.38
N PRO A 303 -12.72 19.43 -2.69
CA PRO A 303 -12.85 18.24 -1.86
C PRO A 303 -12.33 18.42 -0.43
N ILE A 304 -11.30 19.25 -0.25
CA ILE A 304 -10.71 19.57 1.05
C ILE A 304 -11.68 20.46 1.83
N VAL A 305 -12.17 21.53 1.19
CA VAL A 305 -13.11 22.49 1.78
C VAL A 305 -14.40 21.82 2.24
N ASP A 306 -14.98 20.94 1.42
CA ASP A 306 -16.23 20.27 1.74
C ASP A 306 -16.08 19.29 2.91
N LEU A 307 -15.12 18.37 2.82
CA LEU A 307 -14.91 17.32 3.82
C LEU A 307 -14.51 17.90 5.18
N PHE A 308 -13.57 18.86 5.21
CA PHE A 308 -13.07 19.48 6.45
C PHE A 308 -13.96 20.63 6.96
N GLY A 309 -14.97 21.05 6.18
CA GLY A 309 -15.91 22.09 6.59
C GLY A 309 -15.26 23.48 6.71
N ILE A 310 -14.40 23.80 5.75
CA ILE A 310 -13.64 25.06 5.71
C ILE A 310 -14.40 26.07 4.85
N GLY A 311 -14.72 27.23 5.41
CA GLY A 311 -15.26 28.35 4.63
C GLY A 311 -14.14 29.03 3.85
N ALA A 312 -14.40 29.34 2.58
CA ALA A 312 -13.52 30.16 1.75
C ALA A 312 -14.26 31.47 1.41
N HIS A 313 -13.65 32.61 1.69
CA HIS A 313 -14.18 33.92 1.34
C HIS A 313 -13.05 34.89 1.01
N GLU A 314 -13.38 36.02 0.40
CA GLU A 314 -12.44 37.11 0.14
C GLU A 314 -12.58 38.17 1.23
N ARG A 315 -11.44 38.73 1.66
CA ARG A 315 -11.37 39.85 2.60
C ARG A 315 -10.22 40.77 2.18
N ASP A 316 -10.55 41.99 1.78
CA ASP A 316 -9.60 43.06 1.43
C ASP A 316 -8.56 42.65 0.37
N GLY A 317 -8.99 41.89 -0.64
CA GLY A 317 -8.20 41.39 -1.76
C GLY A 317 -7.53 40.04 -1.52
N GLU A 318 -7.66 39.47 -0.32
CA GLU A 318 -7.02 38.21 0.08
C GLU A 318 -8.05 37.09 0.25
N LEU A 319 -7.71 35.87 -0.17
CA LEU A 319 -8.51 34.68 0.13
C LEU A 319 -8.28 34.24 1.58
N VAL A 320 -9.37 33.98 2.30
CA VAL A 320 -9.34 33.55 3.70
C VAL A 320 -10.05 32.20 3.82
N PHE A 321 -9.33 31.20 4.34
CA PHE A 321 -9.82 29.86 4.61
C PHE A 321 -9.93 29.60 6.11
N ARG A 322 -11.15 29.35 6.59
CA ARG A 322 -11.41 29.25 8.03
C ARG A 322 -12.35 28.10 8.38
N SER A 323 -11.98 27.31 9.38
CA SER A 323 -12.85 26.27 9.93
C SER A 323 -14.07 26.90 10.62
N LEU A 324 -15.21 26.19 10.58
CA LEU A 324 -16.42 26.65 11.26
C LEU A 324 -16.18 26.86 12.77
N GLY A 325 -15.41 25.97 13.40
CA GLY A 325 -15.05 26.05 14.83
C GLY A 325 -14.30 27.34 15.17
N ALA A 326 -13.34 27.74 14.34
CA ALA A 326 -12.64 29.01 14.51
C ALA A 326 -13.58 30.19 14.29
N ALA A 327 -14.43 30.17 13.25
CA ALA A 327 -15.38 31.24 12.96
C ALA A 327 -16.42 31.45 14.07
N LEU A 328 -16.83 30.38 14.76
CA LEU A 328 -17.79 30.43 15.87
C LEU A 328 -17.31 31.23 17.09
N LYS A 329 -16.00 31.45 17.25
CA LYS A 329 -15.43 32.28 18.34
C LYS A 329 -15.71 33.77 18.15
N ASP A 330 -15.90 34.19 16.89
CA ASP A 330 -16.10 35.60 16.52
C ASP A 330 -17.57 35.90 16.24
N ALA A 331 -18.49 35.11 16.79
CA ALA A 331 -19.92 35.29 16.58
C ALA A 331 -20.38 36.66 17.11
N ARG A 332 -20.92 37.50 16.21
CA ARG A 332 -21.38 38.85 16.51
C ARG A 332 -22.88 38.85 16.82
N GLU A 333 -23.30 39.62 17.80
CA GLU A 333 -24.72 39.81 18.09
C GLU A 333 -25.31 40.89 17.20
N VAL A 334 -26.47 40.60 16.60
CA VAL A 334 -27.23 41.57 15.81
C VAL A 334 -28.47 41.94 16.61
N SER A 335 -28.57 43.20 17.04
CA SER A 335 -29.70 43.70 17.81
C SER A 335 -30.78 44.36 16.96
N GLU A 336 -30.44 44.79 15.74
CA GLU A 336 -31.31 45.57 14.86
C GLU A 336 -31.32 44.99 13.45
N LEU A 337 -32.51 44.93 12.84
CA LEU A 337 -32.72 44.53 11.45
C LEU A 337 -33.35 45.71 10.69
N ALA A 338 -33.01 45.85 9.42
CA ALA A 338 -33.65 46.80 8.53
C ALA A 338 -34.95 46.20 7.97
N THR A 339 -35.94 47.06 7.71
CA THR A 339 -37.26 46.66 7.22
C THR A 339 -37.54 47.33 5.89
N GLU A 340 -37.95 46.56 4.90
CA GLU A 340 -38.52 47.07 3.65
C GLU A 340 -40.01 47.39 3.85
N ALA A 341 -40.53 48.39 3.13
CA ALA A 341 -41.90 48.88 3.33
C ALA A 341 -42.99 47.79 3.16
N ASP A 342 -42.75 46.79 2.30
CA ASP A 342 -43.68 45.69 1.98
C ASP A 342 -43.04 44.28 2.13
N GLY A 343 -41.87 44.18 2.76
CA GLY A 343 -41.09 42.93 2.88
C GLY A 343 -41.14 42.30 4.27
N ALA A 344 -40.87 40.98 4.36
CA ALA A 344 -40.69 40.32 5.65
C ALA A 344 -39.37 40.77 6.30
N VAL A 345 -39.41 41.17 7.58
CA VAL A 345 -38.20 41.57 8.36
C VAL A 345 -37.19 40.42 8.46
N PHE A 346 -37.70 39.18 8.50
CA PHE A 346 -36.90 37.97 8.59
C PHE A 346 -37.64 36.81 7.91
N GLU A 347 -37.03 36.25 6.88
CA GLU A 347 -37.52 35.06 6.20
C GLU A 347 -36.69 33.84 6.62
N ARG A 348 -37.36 32.73 6.94
CA ARG A 348 -36.69 31.47 7.27
C ARG A 348 -37.25 30.34 6.42
N ILE A 349 -36.37 29.73 5.64
CA ILE A 349 -36.68 28.58 4.80
C ILE A 349 -36.03 27.35 5.44
N ARG A 350 -36.82 26.28 5.64
CA ARG A 350 -36.32 25.02 6.19
C ARG A 350 -36.52 23.89 5.20
N GLU A 351 -35.43 23.24 4.83
CA GLU A 351 -35.46 22.02 4.03
C GLU A 351 -36.06 20.86 4.83
N PRO A 352 -36.97 20.05 4.24
CA PRO A 352 -37.60 18.96 4.95
C PRO A 352 -36.62 17.81 5.25
N ASP A 353 -36.74 17.21 6.43
CA ASP A 353 -35.82 16.19 6.96
C ASP A 353 -35.60 14.97 6.03
N HIS A 354 -36.53 14.63 5.14
CA HIS A 354 -36.40 13.50 4.21
C HIS A 354 -35.54 13.81 2.97
N ALA A 355 -35.31 15.11 2.68
CA ALA A 355 -34.42 15.54 1.62
C ALA A 355 -32.94 15.51 2.03
N LEU A 356 -32.66 15.56 3.34
CA LEU A 356 -31.32 15.54 3.90
C LEU A 356 -30.69 14.13 3.88
N PRO A 357 -29.36 14.01 3.78
CA PRO A 357 -28.67 12.72 3.83
C PRO A 357 -28.75 12.11 5.23
N ALA A 358 -29.26 10.88 5.33
CA ALA A 358 -29.26 10.10 6.57
C ALA A 358 -27.91 9.39 6.81
N GLU A 359 -27.14 9.18 5.74
CA GLU A 359 -25.93 8.38 5.72
C GLU A 359 -24.92 8.96 4.72
N LEU A 360 -23.65 9.00 5.11
CA LEU A 360 -22.53 9.44 4.27
C LEU A 360 -21.50 8.31 4.18
N HIS A 361 -21.06 8.02 2.95
CA HIS A 361 -19.91 7.18 2.63
C HIS A 361 -18.78 8.08 2.13
N VAL A 362 -17.58 7.91 2.69
CA VAL A 362 -16.39 8.63 2.25
C VAL A 362 -15.34 7.61 1.81
N ASP A 363 -14.96 7.66 0.53
CA ASP A 363 -13.86 6.88 -0.02
C ASP A 363 -12.55 7.68 0.09
N PHE A 364 -11.49 7.04 0.60
CA PHE A 364 -10.17 7.65 0.83
C PHE A 364 -9.07 6.57 0.74
N ARG A 365 -7.80 6.97 0.88
CA ARG A 365 -6.67 6.03 1.03
C ARG A 365 -6.20 5.98 2.48
N ASP A 366 -5.95 4.77 3.00
CA ASP A 366 -5.52 4.58 4.40
C ASP A 366 -3.99 4.40 4.50
N GLU A 367 -3.31 5.36 5.15
CA GLU A 367 -1.86 5.32 5.38
C GLU A 367 -1.42 4.09 6.20
N MET A 368 -2.30 3.57 7.05
CA MET A 368 -2.00 2.43 7.92
C MET A 368 -2.16 1.09 7.20
N ARG A 369 -2.67 1.08 5.97
CA ARG A 369 -2.91 -0.13 5.16
C ARG A 369 -2.23 -0.03 3.81
N ASP A 370 -0.97 0.43 3.81
CA ASP A 370 -0.17 0.60 2.60
C ASP A 370 -0.88 1.42 1.51
N HIS A 371 -1.53 2.51 1.92
CA HIS A 371 -2.29 3.42 1.06
C HIS A 371 -3.43 2.76 0.24
N GLN A 372 -3.90 1.57 0.67
CA GLN A 372 -5.05 0.92 0.06
C GLN A 372 -6.31 1.79 0.16
N ALA A 373 -7.19 1.63 -0.83
CA ALA A 373 -8.50 2.29 -0.82
C ALA A 373 -9.33 1.76 0.36
N ALA A 374 -9.95 2.69 1.09
CA ALA A 374 -10.81 2.42 2.22
C ALA A 374 -12.07 3.29 2.14
N THR A 375 -13.16 2.79 2.72
CA THR A 375 -14.42 3.53 2.82
C THR A 375 -14.84 3.58 4.28
N THR A 376 -15.21 4.77 4.75
CA THR A 376 -15.84 4.95 6.06
C THR A 376 -17.31 5.35 5.89
N ARG A 377 -18.11 5.01 6.89
CA ARG A 377 -19.55 5.24 6.91
C ARG A 377 -19.96 5.97 8.18
N ALA A 378 -20.65 7.08 8.02
CA ALA A 378 -21.31 7.80 9.10
C ALA A 378 -22.83 7.81 8.91
N VAL A 379 -23.58 7.79 10.02
CA VAL A 379 -25.04 7.79 10.03
C VAL A 379 -25.52 8.90 10.96
N HIS A 380 -26.51 9.68 10.52
CA HIS A 380 -27.17 10.67 11.35
C HIS A 380 -28.30 10.01 12.17
N ILE A 381 -28.15 10.00 13.50
CA ILE A 381 -29.12 9.40 14.42
C ILE A 381 -30.39 10.26 14.44
N GLY A 382 -31.56 9.64 14.25
CA GLY A 382 -32.85 10.32 14.26
C GLY A 382 -33.31 10.86 12.91
N ALA A 383 -32.55 10.62 11.84
CA ALA A 383 -32.99 10.90 10.48
C ALA A 383 -34.23 10.07 10.11
N ARG A 384 -35.29 10.73 9.62
CA ARG A 384 -36.51 10.05 9.15
C ARG A 384 -36.38 9.48 7.73
N GLY A 385 -35.47 10.04 6.92
CA GLY A 385 -35.17 9.59 5.56
C GLY A 385 -34.17 8.43 5.49
N ARG A 386 -33.97 7.88 4.28
CA ARG A 386 -32.97 6.83 3.98
C ARG A 386 -31.95 7.26 2.91
N ARG A 387 -31.87 8.56 2.61
CA ARG A 387 -30.99 9.09 1.55
C ARG A 387 -29.53 8.86 1.94
N LYS A 388 -28.76 8.31 1.00
CA LYS A 388 -27.31 8.10 1.13
C LYS A 388 -26.58 9.12 0.27
N HIS A 389 -25.45 9.61 0.77
CA HIS A 389 -24.51 10.45 0.03
C HIS A 389 -23.16 9.74 -0.07
N PHE A 390 -22.48 9.90 -1.19
CA PHE A 390 -21.17 9.31 -1.46
C PHE A 390 -20.21 10.42 -1.81
N LEU A 391 -19.07 10.48 -1.12
CA LEU A 391 -18.01 11.46 -1.34
C LEU A 391 -16.71 10.69 -1.62
N SER A 392 -16.05 11.01 -2.73
CA SER A 392 -14.74 10.48 -3.05
C SER A 392 -13.69 11.54 -2.73
N PHE A 393 -12.85 11.27 -1.73
CA PHE A 393 -11.80 12.19 -1.29
C PHE A 393 -10.46 11.74 -1.88
N PRO A 394 -9.81 12.54 -2.74
CA PRO A 394 -8.55 12.17 -3.40
C PRO A 394 -7.33 12.38 -2.48
N GLY A 395 -7.47 12.03 -1.21
CA GLY A 395 -6.42 12.16 -0.20
C GLY A 395 -6.27 10.94 0.70
N VAL A 396 -5.19 10.96 1.45
CA VAL A 396 -4.79 9.95 2.42
C VAL A 396 -5.17 10.43 3.81
N LEU A 397 -5.99 9.65 4.52
CA LEU A 397 -6.48 9.96 5.85
C LEU A 397 -6.36 8.73 6.74
N ALA A 398 -6.10 8.95 8.03
CA ALA A 398 -6.30 7.91 9.02
C ALA A 398 -7.81 7.58 9.14
N ALA A 399 -8.17 6.30 9.24
CA ALA A 399 -9.58 5.89 9.29
C ALA A 399 -10.42 6.59 10.38
N PRO A 400 -9.92 6.83 11.63
CA PRO A 400 -10.65 7.62 12.62
C PRO A 400 -10.89 9.07 12.24
N GLU A 401 -9.95 9.68 11.53
CA GLU A 401 -10.07 11.06 11.06
C GLU A 401 -11.12 11.13 9.95
N ALA A 402 -11.10 10.19 9.01
CA ALA A 402 -12.15 10.07 7.98
C ALA A 402 -13.54 9.87 8.62
N GLU A 403 -13.67 8.99 9.62
CA GLU A 403 -14.94 8.78 10.35
C GLU A 403 -15.39 10.05 11.08
N ARG A 404 -14.46 10.77 11.72
CA ARG A 404 -14.72 12.03 12.41
C ARG A 404 -15.24 13.08 11.43
N GLN A 405 -14.57 13.27 10.30
CA GLN A 405 -14.95 14.22 9.27
C GLN A 405 -16.30 13.86 8.64
N ALA A 406 -16.57 12.58 8.41
CA ALA A 406 -17.86 12.13 7.90
C ALA A 406 -19.02 12.43 8.87
N LYS A 407 -18.81 12.24 10.18
CA LYS A 407 -19.81 12.61 11.21
C LYS A 407 -20.01 14.12 11.29
N ASP A 408 -18.92 14.89 11.29
CA ASP A 408 -18.98 16.35 11.31
C ASP A 408 -19.70 16.90 10.07
N TRP A 409 -19.40 16.35 8.89
CA TRP A 409 -20.06 16.69 7.63
C TRP A 409 -21.58 16.50 7.73
N LEU A 410 -22.06 15.37 8.24
CA LEU A 410 -23.51 15.13 8.45
C LEU A 410 -24.11 16.14 9.43
N LEU A 411 -23.43 16.45 10.54
CA LEU A 411 -23.89 17.45 11.50
C LEU A 411 -24.00 18.84 10.88
N ARG A 412 -22.99 19.25 10.09
CA ARG A 412 -22.99 20.53 9.38
C ARG A 412 -24.11 20.63 8.36
N HIS A 413 -24.35 19.58 7.58
CA HIS A 413 -25.40 19.55 6.57
C HIS A 413 -26.80 19.55 7.18
N TRP A 414 -27.00 18.81 8.27
CA TRP A 414 -28.27 18.85 9.01
C TRP A 414 -28.52 20.19 9.72
N ALA A 415 -27.47 20.84 10.22
CA ALA A 415 -27.59 22.18 10.78
C ALA A 415 -27.91 23.22 9.69
N ALA A 416 -27.33 23.07 8.50
CA ALA A 416 -27.49 23.98 7.36
C ALA A 416 -28.87 23.92 6.68
N ARG A 417 -29.77 23.02 7.09
CA ARG A 417 -31.11 22.88 6.51
C ARG A 417 -32.00 24.11 6.65
N GLU A 418 -31.66 25.02 7.57
CA GLU A 418 -32.38 26.27 7.82
C GLU A 418 -31.58 27.44 7.23
N GLU A 419 -32.13 28.06 6.20
CA GLU A 419 -31.64 29.32 5.61
C GLU A 419 -32.46 30.49 6.17
N ALA A 420 -31.79 31.60 6.44
CA ALA A 420 -32.39 32.85 6.84
C ALA A 420 -32.02 33.96 5.85
N ARG A 421 -32.98 34.84 5.58
CA ARG A 421 -32.80 36.07 4.82
C ARG A 421 -33.33 37.25 5.62
N PHE A 422 -32.52 38.30 5.71
CA PHE A 422 -32.85 39.52 6.44
C PHE A 422 -31.98 40.67 5.96
N ALA A 423 -32.42 41.89 6.23
CA ALA A 423 -31.66 43.09 5.91
C ALA A 423 -31.02 43.69 7.18
N LEU A 424 -29.83 44.27 7.03
CA LEU A 424 -29.13 45.02 8.07
C LEU A 424 -29.03 46.49 7.69
N PRO A 425 -29.14 47.42 8.66
CA PRO A 425 -28.88 48.84 8.38
C PRO A 425 -27.39 49.05 8.07
N PHE A 426 -27.06 50.06 7.27
CA PHE A 426 -25.66 50.42 6.97
C PHE A 426 -24.84 50.83 8.21
N SER A 427 -25.51 51.23 9.29
CA SER A 427 -24.87 51.53 10.57
C SER A 427 -24.43 50.27 11.32
N ALA A 428 -24.90 49.08 10.91
CA ALA A 428 -24.41 47.82 11.46
C ALA A 428 -22.94 47.62 11.05
N ASP A 429 -22.16 47.02 11.95
CA ASP A 429 -20.78 46.65 11.65
C ASP A 429 -20.68 45.87 10.34
N ARG A 430 -19.63 46.12 9.54
CA ARG A 430 -19.43 45.48 8.23
C ARG A 430 -19.53 43.95 8.36
N VAL A 431 -20.65 43.41 7.87
CA VAL A 431 -20.92 41.98 7.75
C VAL A 431 -20.48 41.54 6.37
N GLN A 432 -19.80 40.40 6.30
CA GLN A 432 -19.30 39.82 5.05
C GLN A 432 -19.57 38.32 5.01
N PRO A 433 -19.57 37.68 3.82
CA PRO A 433 -19.55 36.22 3.71
C PRO A 433 -18.47 35.63 4.62
N GLY A 434 -18.81 34.56 5.35
CA GLY A 434 -17.93 33.99 6.39
C GLY A 434 -18.20 34.48 7.82
N SER A 435 -18.94 35.58 7.99
CA SER A 435 -19.30 36.10 9.32
C SER A 435 -20.30 35.18 10.03
N ILE A 436 -20.16 35.02 11.34
CA ILE A 436 -21.16 34.35 12.19
C ILE A 436 -21.99 35.40 12.92
N LEU A 437 -23.30 35.36 12.73
CA LEU A 437 -24.26 36.24 13.39
C LEU A 437 -25.09 35.46 14.41
N ARG A 438 -25.28 36.05 15.59
CA ARG A 438 -26.21 35.60 16.63
C ARG A 438 -27.43 36.50 16.57
N LEU A 439 -28.56 35.90 16.20
CA LEU A 439 -29.84 36.61 16.14
C LEU A 439 -30.63 36.37 17.44
N PRO A 440 -31.26 37.40 18.02
CA PRO A 440 -32.11 37.25 19.19
C PRO A 440 -33.43 36.58 18.79
N GLU A 441 -33.59 35.29 19.11
CA GLU A 441 -34.85 34.55 18.94
C GLU A 441 -35.48 34.17 20.29
N VAL A 442 -36.81 33.99 20.29
CA VAL A 442 -37.64 33.60 21.46
C VAL A 442 -37.25 32.23 22.07
N SER A 443 -36.53 31.36 21.32
CA SER A 443 -36.17 29.99 21.74
C SER A 443 -34.66 29.79 22.01
N GLY A 444 -33.90 30.88 22.16
CA GLY A 444 -32.45 30.85 22.44
C GLY A 444 -31.60 31.38 21.28
N PRO A 445 -30.30 31.66 21.53
CA PRO A 445 -29.43 32.29 20.53
C PRO A 445 -29.06 31.31 19.41
N THR A 446 -29.73 31.43 18.26
CA THR A 446 -29.38 30.70 17.03
C THR A 446 -28.22 31.42 16.31
N ARG A 447 -27.28 30.63 15.77
CA ARG A 447 -26.13 31.15 15.02
C ARG A 447 -26.31 30.90 13.53
N TYR A 448 -25.97 31.90 12.74
CA TYR A 448 -26.07 31.89 11.29
C TYR A 448 -24.72 32.25 10.67
N LEU A 449 -24.23 31.41 9.74
CA LEU A 449 -23.09 31.72 8.89
C LEU A 449 -23.59 32.46 7.66
N VAL A 450 -23.10 33.69 7.48
CA VAL A 450 -23.40 34.51 6.31
C VAL A 450 -22.75 33.89 5.08
N THR A 451 -23.55 33.62 4.06
CA THR A 451 -23.12 33.04 2.79
C THR A 451 -23.10 34.05 1.66
N GLU A 452 -23.95 35.08 1.74
CA GLU A 452 -24.11 36.09 0.69
C GLU A 452 -24.51 37.41 1.34
N VAL A 453 -23.95 38.50 0.83
CA VAL A 453 -24.29 39.87 1.19
C VAL A 453 -24.44 40.67 -0.09
N GLU A 454 -25.57 41.33 -0.25
CA GLU A 454 -25.83 42.27 -1.33
C GLU A 454 -26.01 43.68 -0.75
N ASP A 455 -25.09 44.59 -1.07
CA ASP A 455 -25.12 45.96 -0.57
C ASP A 455 -25.94 46.87 -1.50
N GLY A 456 -27.00 47.46 -0.96
CA GLY A 456 -27.92 48.37 -1.67
C GLY A 456 -28.21 49.66 -0.89
N LEU A 457 -29.47 49.94 -0.56
CA LEU A 457 -29.86 50.98 0.43
C LEU A 457 -29.79 50.47 1.88
N PHE A 458 -29.74 49.14 2.01
CA PHE A 458 -29.47 48.34 3.20
C PHE A 458 -28.65 47.13 2.72
N SER A 459 -28.01 46.41 3.64
CA SER A 459 -27.29 45.18 3.30
C SER A 459 -28.23 44.00 3.41
N SER A 460 -28.60 43.38 2.29
CA SER A 460 -29.37 42.14 2.27
C SER A 460 -28.44 40.96 2.58
N VAL A 461 -28.81 40.15 3.56
CA VAL A 461 -27.99 39.06 4.08
C VAL A 461 -28.72 37.74 3.90
N LYS A 462 -28.04 36.79 3.26
CA LYS A 462 -28.43 35.38 3.25
C LYS A 462 -27.47 34.59 4.11
N ALA A 463 -28.01 33.81 5.03
CA ALA A 463 -27.21 33.06 5.97
C ALA A 463 -27.81 31.69 6.25
N ARG A 464 -26.95 30.68 6.45
CA ARG A 464 -27.37 29.33 6.83
C ARG A 464 -27.14 29.10 8.31
N ARG A 465 -28.05 28.39 8.95
CA ARG A 465 -27.90 28.02 10.35
C ARG A 465 -26.66 27.14 10.54
N VAL A 466 -25.95 27.37 11.64
CA VAL A 466 -24.82 26.57 12.08
C VAL A 466 -25.03 26.12 13.52
N HIS A 467 -24.47 24.97 13.87
CA HIS A 467 -24.52 24.45 15.23
C HIS A 467 -23.16 24.59 15.90
N ALA A 468 -23.14 25.00 17.17
CA ALA A 468 -21.92 25.13 17.97
C ALA A 468 -21.58 23.85 18.74
N ASN A 469 -21.86 22.66 18.17
CA ASN A 469 -21.52 21.42 18.86
C ASN A 469 -19.99 21.21 18.86
N PRO A 470 -19.42 20.66 19.93
CA PRO A 470 -18.05 20.18 19.90
C PRO A 470 -17.87 19.19 18.75
N ALA A 471 -16.75 19.28 18.03
CA ALA A 471 -16.42 18.31 17.00
C ALA A 471 -16.45 16.89 17.60
N PRO A 472 -16.98 15.89 16.88
CA PRO A 472 -16.94 14.50 17.33
C PRO A 472 -15.50 14.09 17.65
N ALA A 473 -15.29 13.30 18.70
CA ALA A 473 -13.97 12.75 18.97
C ALA A 473 -13.60 11.71 17.89
N ALA A 474 -12.42 11.84 17.28
CA ALA A 474 -11.82 10.75 16.51
C ALA A 474 -11.42 9.66 17.50
N ARG A 475 -12.11 8.51 17.46
CA ARG A 475 -11.76 7.39 18.34
C ARG A 475 -10.34 6.93 18.03
N ALA A 476 -9.57 6.54 19.04
CA ALA A 476 -8.34 5.80 18.77
C ALA A 476 -8.69 4.57 17.94
N ALA A 477 -8.18 4.47 16.71
CA ALA A 477 -8.30 3.26 15.93
C ALA A 477 -7.67 2.12 16.71
N SER A 478 -8.30 0.95 16.68
CA SER A 478 -7.54 -0.28 16.85
C SER A 478 -6.54 -0.31 15.71
N THR A 479 -5.27 -0.48 16.06
CA THR A 479 -4.24 -0.84 15.09
C THR A 479 -4.80 -1.97 14.22
N PRO A 480 -4.82 -1.85 12.89
CA PRO A 480 -5.26 -2.95 12.05
C PRO A 480 -4.50 -4.21 12.47
N PRO A 481 -5.14 -5.40 12.50
CA PRO A 481 -4.42 -6.64 12.78
C PRO A 481 -3.18 -6.67 11.89
N ALA A 482 -2.04 -7.09 12.44
CA ALA A 482 -0.79 -7.15 11.72
C ALA A 482 -1.06 -7.82 10.36
N ASP A 483 -0.86 -7.05 9.29
CA ASP A 483 -0.79 -7.64 7.96
C ASP A 483 0.43 -8.56 8.00
N ASP A 484 0.19 -9.86 7.90
CA ASP A 484 1.24 -10.86 7.77
C ASP A 484 1.95 -10.64 6.43
N GLY A 485 2.96 -9.77 6.44
CA GLY A 485 3.93 -9.67 5.36
C GLY A 485 4.37 -8.25 5.02
N GLU A 486 5.66 -7.98 5.20
CA GLU A 486 6.39 -7.02 4.37
C GLU A 486 6.04 -7.28 2.89
N GLN A 487 5.36 -6.35 2.24
CA GLN A 487 5.05 -6.45 0.82
C GLN A 487 6.31 -6.15 0.02
N GLY A 488 7.11 -7.19 -0.22
CA GLY A 488 8.20 -7.13 -1.17
C GLY A 488 7.70 -6.82 -2.59
N GLU A 489 8.54 -6.17 -3.38
CA GLU A 489 8.42 -6.05 -4.83
C GLU A 489 8.36 -7.44 -5.50
N SER A 490 7.22 -8.12 -5.47
CA SER A 490 7.00 -9.28 -6.35
C SER A 490 6.37 -8.78 -7.63
N ALA A 491 7.14 -8.82 -8.72
CA ALA A 491 6.58 -8.83 -10.06
C ALA A 491 5.64 -10.04 -10.20
N ALA A 492 4.61 -9.91 -11.03
CA ALA A 492 3.76 -11.04 -11.37
C ALA A 492 4.62 -12.13 -12.04
N PHE A 493 4.39 -13.39 -11.71
CA PHE A 493 4.85 -14.52 -12.50
C PHE A 493 3.64 -15.12 -13.21
N ALA A 494 3.68 -15.20 -14.54
CA ALA A 494 2.57 -15.69 -15.33
C ALA A 494 3.03 -16.75 -16.33
N LEU A 495 2.19 -17.77 -16.53
CA LEU A 495 2.36 -18.78 -17.58
C LEU A 495 1.09 -18.81 -18.43
N LEU A 496 1.27 -18.84 -19.74
CA LEU A 496 0.19 -19.02 -20.71
C LEU A 496 0.11 -20.47 -21.16
N LEU A 497 -1.10 -21.00 -21.25
CA LEU A 497 -1.38 -22.39 -21.54
C LEU A 497 -2.28 -22.48 -22.77
N ASP A 498 -1.78 -23.09 -23.85
CA ASP A 498 -2.62 -23.53 -24.97
C ASP A 498 -3.12 -24.95 -24.70
N LEU A 499 -4.30 -25.04 -24.10
CA LEU A 499 -4.89 -26.31 -23.63
C LEU A 499 -5.78 -26.95 -24.70
N PRO A 500 -5.97 -28.28 -24.66
CA PRO A 500 -6.95 -28.96 -25.51
C PRO A 500 -8.39 -28.58 -25.15
N TRP A 501 -9.34 -28.99 -25.99
CA TRP A 501 -10.76 -28.83 -25.69
C TRP A 501 -11.14 -29.54 -24.38
N GLN A 502 -11.78 -28.80 -23.47
CA GLN A 502 -12.22 -29.32 -22.17
C GLN A 502 -13.75 -29.44 -22.11
N PRO A 503 -14.30 -30.37 -21.34
CA PRO A 503 -15.74 -30.39 -21.04
C PRO A 503 -16.23 -29.03 -20.53
N GLY A 504 -17.34 -28.54 -21.09
CA GLY A 504 -17.93 -27.24 -20.73
C GLY A 504 -17.32 -26.02 -21.45
N THR A 505 -16.31 -26.21 -22.30
CA THR A 505 -15.80 -25.16 -23.21
C THR A 505 -16.85 -24.79 -24.23
N ARG A 506 -16.98 -23.49 -24.53
CA ARG A 506 -17.90 -23.01 -25.57
C ARG A 506 -17.17 -22.66 -26.85
N GLU A 507 -16.05 -21.95 -26.72
CA GLU A 507 -15.26 -21.45 -27.84
C GLU A 507 -13.79 -21.83 -27.67
N ALA A 508 -13.06 -22.03 -28.77
CA ALA A 508 -11.70 -22.55 -28.73
C ALA A 508 -10.70 -21.55 -28.12
N GLU A 509 -10.88 -20.26 -28.33
CA GLU A 509 -10.03 -19.21 -27.75
C GLU A 509 -10.07 -19.18 -26.21
N GLU A 510 -11.11 -19.72 -25.58
CA GLU A 510 -11.22 -19.83 -24.12
C GLU A 510 -10.19 -20.80 -23.54
N GLN A 511 -9.65 -21.71 -24.36
CA GLN A 511 -8.62 -22.66 -23.93
C GLN A 511 -7.21 -22.10 -23.99
N PHE A 512 -7.03 -20.87 -24.50
CA PHE A 512 -5.81 -20.13 -24.22
C PHE A 512 -5.93 -19.48 -22.84
N ARG A 513 -5.35 -20.14 -21.85
CA ARG A 513 -5.51 -19.82 -20.43
C ARG A 513 -4.27 -19.18 -19.84
N VAL A 514 -4.46 -18.57 -18.68
CA VAL A 514 -3.38 -17.94 -17.91
C VAL A 514 -3.41 -18.44 -16.47
N ALA A 515 -2.23 -18.78 -15.96
CA ALA A 515 -1.98 -18.99 -14.54
C ALA A 515 -1.07 -17.88 -14.03
N VAL A 516 -1.48 -17.17 -12.97
CA VAL A 516 -0.72 -16.05 -12.40
C VAL A 516 -0.44 -16.30 -10.93
N HIS A 517 0.80 -16.09 -10.54
CA HIS A 517 1.27 -16.12 -9.17
C HIS A 517 1.93 -14.78 -8.83
N ALA A 518 1.61 -14.24 -7.65
CA ALA A 518 2.26 -13.08 -7.07
C ALA A 518 2.13 -13.14 -5.55
N THR A 519 3.15 -12.68 -4.84
CA THR A 519 3.14 -12.59 -3.37
C THR A 519 3.62 -11.21 -2.93
N PRO A 520 2.77 -10.35 -2.35
CA PRO A 520 1.36 -10.59 -1.99
C PRO A 520 0.43 -10.69 -3.22
N TRP A 521 -0.74 -11.30 -3.04
CA TRP A 521 -1.74 -11.39 -4.11
C TRP A 521 -2.71 -10.22 -4.07
N SER A 522 -2.77 -9.51 -5.19
CA SER A 522 -3.88 -8.63 -5.56
C SER A 522 -4.51 -9.15 -6.86
N SER A 523 -5.71 -8.68 -7.22
CA SER A 523 -6.24 -9.00 -8.56
C SER A 523 -5.29 -8.48 -9.65
N HIS A 524 -5.08 -9.27 -10.69
CA HIS A 524 -4.23 -8.93 -11.84
C HIS A 524 -5.08 -8.68 -13.09
N VAL A 525 -4.48 -8.06 -14.11
CA VAL A 525 -5.08 -7.82 -15.43
C VAL A 525 -4.12 -8.27 -16.51
N ALA A 526 -4.67 -8.86 -17.58
CA ALA A 526 -3.94 -9.20 -18.79
C ALA A 526 -4.26 -8.19 -19.90
N PHE A 527 -3.22 -7.69 -20.55
CA PHE A 527 -3.30 -6.86 -21.74
C PHE A 527 -2.66 -7.57 -22.92
N ALA A 528 -3.16 -7.30 -24.12
CA ALA A 528 -2.60 -7.83 -25.37
C ALA A 528 -2.45 -6.74 -26.44
N SER A 529 -1.42 -6.89 -27.28
CA SER A 529 -1.21 -6.08 -28.49
C SER A 529 -0.55 -6.90 -29.61
N PRO A 530 -0.80 -6.57 -30.90
CA PRO A 530 0.06 -7.02 -32.02
C PRO A 530 1.51 -6.53 -31.93
N GLU A 531 1.77 -5.43 -31.23
CA GLU A 531 3.08 -4.76 -31.19
C GLU A 531 3.50 -4.46 -29.73
N GLU A 532 4.64 -3.81 -29.52
CA GLU A 532 5.10 -3.39 -28.19
C GLU A 532 4.38 -2.13 -27.64
N SER A 533 3.36 -1.64 -28.34
CA SER A 533 2.54 -0.49 -27.96
C SER A 533 1.06 -0.75 -28.27
N GLY A 534 0.14 0.12 -27.84
CA GLY A 534 -1.30 -0.03 -28.17
C GLY A 534 -2.00 -1.19 -27.46
N PHE A 535 -1.61 -1.49 -26.22
CA PHE A 535 -2.16 -2.57 -25.43
C PHE A 535 -3.62 -2.36 -25.03
N GLU A 536 -4.43 -3.41 -25.22
CA GLU A 536 -5.83 -3.45 -24.82
C GLU A 536 -6.03 -4.43 -23.67
N MET A 537 -6.81 -4.04 -22.66
CA MET A 537 -7.14 -4.92 -21.52
C MET A 537 -8.06 -6.05 -22.00
N ARG A 538 -7.68 -7.30 -21.72
CA ARG A 538 -8.36 -8.51 -22.19
C ARG A 538 -9.12 -9.24 -21.10
N SER A 539 -8.53 -9.37 -19.92
CA SER A 539 -9.17 -10.08 -18.81
C SER A 539 -8.64 -9.62 -17.45
N ARG A 540 -9.43 -9.89 -16.41
CA ARG A 540 -9.06 -9.68 -15.01
C ARG A 540 -8.87 -11.03 -14.32
N ILE A 541 -7.70 -11.29 -13.76
CA ILE A 541 -7.38 -12.48 -12.98
C ILE A 541 -7.64 -12.20 -11.50
N ALA A 542 -8.67 -12.85 -10.95
CA ALA A 542 -9.12 -12.58 -9.58
C ALA A 542 -8.40 -13.45 -8.53
N ARG A 543 -7.94 -14.64 -8.90
CA ARG A 543 -7.38 -15.65 -7.98
C ARG A 543 -5.96 -16.03 -8.38
N ARG A 544 -5.15 -16.29 -7.36
CA ARG A 544 -3.78 -16.79 -7.48
C ARG A 544 -3.83 -18.24 -7.95
N ALA A 545 -3.05 -18.60 -8.96
CA ALA A 545 -2.91 -19.98 -9.41
C ALA A 545 -1.85 -20.73 -8.59
N THR A 546 -2.06 -22.04 -8.42
CA THR A 546 -1.07 -22.95 -7.85
C THR A 546 -0.10 -23.36 -8.97
N ILE A 547 1.08 -22.76 -8.95
CA ILE A 547 2.15 -22.98 -9.94
C ILE A 547 3.34 -23.62 -9.22
N GLY A 548 3.99 -24.56 -9.89
CA GLY A 548 5.21 -25.19 -9.43
C GLY A 548 6.09 -25.67 -10.58
N PHE A 549 7.12 -26.44 -10.25
CA PHE A 549 8.08 -26.99 -11.20
C PHE A 549 8.43 -28.42 -10.82
N LEU A 550 8.69 -29.26 -11.82
CA LEU A 550 9.13 -30.63 -11.60
C LEU A 550 10.55 -30.65 -10.98
N ARG A 551 10.74 -31.43 -9.92
CA ARG A 551 12.07 -31.69 -9.33
C ARG A 551 12.87 -32.76 -10.05
N GLU A 552 12.19 -33.60 -10.83
CA GLU A 552 12.79 -34.68 -11.60
C GLU A 552 12.11 -34.73 -12.97
N GLY A 553 12.84 -35.20 -13.98
CA GLY A 553 12.27 -35.41 -15.31
C GLY A 553 11.14 -36.45 -15.27
N LEU A 554 10.09 -36.19 -16.05
CA LEU A 554 8.95 -37.07 -16.19
C LEU A 554 9.05 -37.86 -17.50
N ASP A 555 9.34 -39.15 -17.36
CA ASP A 555 9.43 -40.08 -18.49
C ASP A 555 8.06 -40.40 -19.11
N VAL A 556 8.11 -41.05 -20.28
CA VAL A 556 6.95 -41.54 -21.05
C VAL A 556 6.02 -42.38 -20.18
N GLY A 557 4.77 -41.95 -20.06
CA GLY A 557 3.75 -42.62 -19.24
C GLY A 557 2.90 -43.66 -19.99
N VAL A 558 1.88 -44.15 -19.29
CA VAL A 558 0.83 -45.02 -19.84
C VAL A 558 -0.47 -44.23 -20.04
N SER A 559 -1.17 -44.48 -21.13
CA SER A 559 -2.45 -43.83 -21.45
C SER A 559 -3.64 -44.75 -21.11
N GLY A 560 -4.78 -44.16 -20.78
CA GLY A 560 -6.05 -44.87 -20.55
C GLY A 560 -6.13 -45.73 -19.27
N ARG A 561 -5.15 -45.64 -18.37
CA ARG A 561 -5.13 -46.36 -17.09
C ARG A 561 -4.41 -45.56 -16.01
N LEU A 562 -4.75 -45.84 -14.75
CA LEU A 562 -4.08 -45.26 -13.59
C LEU A 562 -2.67 -45.85 -13.45
N ASP A 563 -1.66 -45.00 -13.55
CA ASP A 563 -0.27 -45.36 -13.29
C ASP A 563 0.02 -45.23 -11.80
N ARG A 564 0.28 -46.37 -11.15
CA ARG A 564 0.70 -46.46 -9.74
C ARG A 564 2.17 -46.83 -9.60
N SER A 565 2.87 -47.01 -10.72
CA SER A 565 4.27 -47.44 -10.72
C SER A 565 5.24 -46.26 -10.64
N ARG A 566 4.73 -45.04 -10.85
CA ARG A 566 5.53 -43.82 -10.94
C ARG A 566 4.88 -42.70 -10.14
N THR A 567 5.72 -41.85 -9.59
CA THR A 567 5.33 -40.65 -8.87
C THR A 567 5.93 -39.43 -9.55
N ILE A 568 5.36 -38.25 -9.28
CA ILE A 568 5.92 -36.96 -9.70
C ILE A 568 6.26 -36.17 -8.46
N THR A 569 7.45 -35.59 -8.41
CA THR A 569 7.83 -34.66 -7.36
C THR A 569 7.78 -33.22 -7.90
N VAL A 570 6.97 -32.37 -7.28
CA VAL A 570 6.77 -30.97 -7.69
C VAL A 570 7.11 -30.01 -6.55
N GLU A 571 7.85 -28.96 -6.85
CA GLU A 571 8.06 -27.82 -5.95
C GLU A 571 7.08 -26.71 -6.32
N LEU A 572 6.21 -26.31 -5.40
CA LEU A 572 5.23 -25.24 -5.60
C LEU A 572 5.81 -23.88 -5.20
N LEU A 573 5.44 -22.83 -5.93
CA LEU A 573 5.71 -21.45 -5.54
C LEU A 573 4.88 -21.03 -4.31
N SER A 574 3.65 -21.53 -4.21
CA SER A 574 2.77 -21.38 -3.04
C SER A 574 1.55 -22.30 -3.19
N GLY A 575 0.87 -22.56 -2.06
CA GLY A 575 -0.36 -23.33 -2.02
C GLY A 575 -0.11 -24.75 -1.52
N ALA A 576 -1.18 -25.54 -1.52
CA ALA A 576 -1.15 -26.94 -1.10
C ALA A 576 -1.90 -27.79 -2.13
N LEU A 577 -1.60 -29.08 -2.15
CA LEU A 577 -2.30 -30.07 -2.97
C LEU A 577 -3.03 -31.04 -2.05
N GLU A 578 -4.16 -31.55 -2.52
CA GLU A 578 -5.00 -32.46 -1.72
C GLU A 578 -5.15 -33.80 -2.43
N SER A 579 -5.26 -34.86 -1.64
CA SER A 579 -5.59 -36.19 -2.15
C SER A 579 -7.08 -36.32 -2.42
N VAL A 580 -7.46 -37.02 -3.49
CA VAL A 580 -8.85 -37.23 -3.89
C VAL A 580 -9.16 -38.72 -4.07
N SER A 581 -10.43 -39.08 -3.88
CA SER A 581 -10.88 -40.44 -4.15
C SER A 581 -10.82 -40.77 -5.65
N PRO A 582 -10.69 -42.06 -6.04
CA PRO A 582 -10.74 -42.45 -7.45
C PRO A 582 -12.02 -41.99 -8.17
N ALA A 583 -13.15 -41.93 -7.46
CA ALA A 583 -14.42 -41.44 -8.02
C ALA A 583 -14.38 -39.94 -8.32
N GLN A 584 -13.75 -39.13 -7.47
CA GLN A 584 -13.57 -37.69 -7.74
C GLN A 584 -12.56 -37.47 -8.87
N LEU A 585 -11.49 -38.26 -8.92
CA LEU A 585 -10.49 -38.22 -9.98
C LEU A 585 -11.14 -38.40 -11.36
N VAL A 586 -11.93 -39.46 -11.56
CA VAL A 586 -12.60 -39.70 -12.86
C VAL A 586 -13.68 -38.67 -13.19
N ASN A 587 -14.11 -37.86 -12.22
CA ASN A 587 -14.98 -36.70 -12.42
C ASN A 587 -14.19 -35.39 -12.65
N GLY A 588 -12.88 -35.46 -12.90
CA GLY A 588 -12.05 -34.32 -13.27
C GLY A 588 -11.31 -33.64 -12.11
N ALA A 589 -11.39 -34.16 -10.88
CA ALA A 589 -10.63 -33.59 -9.76
C ALA A 589 -9.11 -33.77 -9.93
N ASN A 590 -8.32 -32.89 -9.31
CA ASN A 590 -6.86 -32.90 -9.36
C ASN A 590 -6.26 -32.87 -10.78
N ALA A 591 -6.94 -32.24 -11.74
CA ALA A 591 -6.37 -31.95 -13.04
C ALA A 591 -5.21 -30.95 -12.91
N ALA A 592 -4.11 -31.24 -13.59
CA ALA A 592 -2.92 -30.42 -13.65
C ALA A 592 -2.33 -30.43 -15.06
N ALA A 593 -1.60 -29.36 -15.41
CA ALA A 593 -0.86 -29.25 -16.65
C ALA A 593 0.65 -29.28 -16.38
N VAL A 594 1.38 -30.07 -17.17
CA VAL A 594 2.85 -30.13 -17.15
C VAL A 594 3.40 -29.75 -18.52
N PHE A 595 4.38 -28.86 -18.56
CA PHE A 595 4.98 -28.43 -19.82
C PHE A 595 5.92 -29.52 -20.37
N SER A 596 5.57 -30.12 -21.50
CA SER A 596 6.32 -31.24 -22.08
C SER A 596 7.54 -30.78 -22.89
N GLY A 597 8.47 -31.72 -23.14
CA GLY A 597 9.61 -31.52 -24.04
C GLY A 597 9.22 -31.26 -25.50
N ALA A 598 7.95 -31.51 -25.88
CA ALA A 598 7.42 -31.15 -27.20
C ALA A 598 6.97 -29.69 -27.31
N GLY A 599 7.10 -28.89 -26.24
CA GLY A 599 6.68 -27.48 -26.23
C GLY A 599 5.17 -27.28 -26.09
N VAL A 600 4.44 -28.31 -25.67
CA VAL A 600 2.99 -28.30 -25.43
C VAL A 600 2.68 -28.78 -24.02
N TRP A 601 1.50 -28.43 -23.48
CA TRP A 601 1.07 -28.83 -22.15
C TRP A 601 0.46 -30.24 -22.18
N GLU A 602 0.98 -31.14 -21.35
CA GLU A 602 0.32 -32.38 -20.99
C GLU A 602 -0.69 -32.12 -19.89
N VAL A 603 -1.92 -32.62 -20.05
CA VAL A 603 -2.92 -32.64 -18.98
C VAL A 603 -2.86 -33.99 -18.28
N LEU A 604 -2.71 -33.98 -16.96
CA LEU A 604 -2.70 -35.18 -16.12
C LEU A 604 -3.55 -34.97 -14.87
N GLN A 605 -3.85 -36.06 -14.16
CA GLN A 605 -4.50 -36.02 -12.85
C GLN A 605 -3.76 -36.92 -11.85
N PHE A 606 -3.94 -36.69 -10.55
CA PHE A 606 -3.32 -37.49 -9.49
C PHE A 606 -4.27 -37.79 -8.34
N THR A 607 -4.17 -38.97 -7.75
CA THR A 607 -5.02 -39.40 -6.61
C THR A 607 -4.47 -38.98 -5.27
N SER A 608 -3.16 -39.10 -5.07
CA SER A 608 -2.50 -38.84 -3.80
C SER A 608 -1.54 -37.67 -3.94
N ALA A 609 -1.54 -36.80 -2.94
CA ALA A 609 -0.58 -35.72 -2.77
C ALA A 609 -0.07 -35.72 -1.33
N GLU A 610 1.24 -35.84 -1.18
CA GLU A 610 1.94 -35.84 0.10
C GLU A 610 3.02 -34.76 0.09
N GLU A 611 3.00 -33.84 1.05
CA GLU A 611 4.09 -32.87 1.23
C GLU A 611 5.27 -33.58 1.89
N ILE A 612 6.35 -33.75 1.13
CA ILE A 612 7.55 -34.48 1.59
C ILE A 612 8.63 -33.55 2.16
N GLU A 613 8.62 -32.28 1.72
CA GLU A 613 9.41 -31.16 2.25
C GLU A 613 8.58 -29.88 2.11
N PRO A 614 8.89 -28.78 2.82
CA PRO A 614 8.13 -27.53 2.68
C PRO A 614 7.98 -27.10 1.22
N SER A 615 6.74 -26.99 0.75
CA SER A 615 6.36 -26.69 -0.65
C SER A 615 6.78 -27.74 -1.70
N VAL A 616 7.32 -28.89 -1.30
CA VAL A 616 7.67 -30.00 -2.20
C VAL A 616 6.72 -31.16 -1.98
N TRP A 617 6.01 -31.53 -3.05
CA TRP A 617 4.92 -32.50 -3.02
C TRP A 617 5.24 -33.70 -3.89
N ARG A 618 4.99 -34.89 -3.37
CA ARG A 618 4.99 -36.14 -4.12
C ARG A 618 3.56 -36.50 -4.53
N LEU A 619 3.36 -36.71 -5.81
CA LEU A 619 2.08 -37.06 -6.43
C LEU A 619 2.10 -38.51 -6.91
N ASP A 620 1.05 -39.28 -6.60
CA ASP A 620 0.91 -40.69 -6.99
C ASP A 620 -0.51 -41.02 -7.51
N GLY A 621 -0.61 -42.15 -8.21
CA GLY A 621 -1.80 -42.62 -8.89
C GLY A 621 -2.17 -41.65 -10.00
N LEU A 622 -1.35 -41.63 -11.04
CA LEU A 622 -1.38 -40.65 -12.11
C LEU A 622 -2.28 -41.11 -13.27
N LEU A 623 -3.17 -40.25 -13.75
CA LEU A 623 -3.83 -40.39 -15.05
C LEU A 623 -3.16 -39.42 -16.02
N ARG A 624 -2.34 -39.94 -16.93
CA ARG A 624 -1.52 -39.16 -17.86
C ARG A 624 -2.21 -38.97 -19.21
N GLY A 625 -1.74 -38.01 -20.02
CA GLY A 625 -2.19 -37.79 -21.40
C GLY A 625 -3.69 -37.49 -21.57
N GLN A 626 -4.34 -36.91 -20.55
CA GLN A 626 -5.77 -36.63 -20.57
C GLN A 626 -6.14 -35.64 -21.68
N LEU A 627 -7.40 -35.69 -22.14
CA LEU A 627 -7.93 -34.84 -23.20
C LEU A 627 -7.12 -34.90 -24.51
N GLY A 628 -6.49 -36.06 -24.77
CA GLY A 628 -5.72 -36.29 -25.99
C GLY A 628 -4.35 -35.62 -26.03
N THR A 629 -3.74 -35.40 -24.86
CA THR A 629 -2.35 -34.91 -24.73
C THR A 629 -1.31 -36.04 -24.71
N ASP A 630 -1.62 -37.16 -25.39
CA ASP A 630 -0.77 -38.35 -25.46
C ASP A 630 0.59 -38.08 -26.14
N ASP A 631 0.66 -37.15 -27.08
CA ASP A 631 1.88 -36.65 -27.71
C ASP A 631 2.77 -35.91 -26.72
N ALA A 632 2.20 -35.04 -25.89
CA ALA A 632 2.91 -34.34 -24.81
C ALA A 632 3.44 -35.35 -23.77
N MET A 633 2.60 -36.32 -23.37
CA MET A 633 3.00 -37.40 -22.47
C MET A 633 4.14 -38.25 -23.05
N ARG A 634 4.08 -38.57 -24.35
CA ARG A 634 5.12 -39.36 -25.04
C ARG A 634 6.43 -38.60 -25.22
N ALA A 635 6.40 -37.28 -25.26
CA ALA A 635 7.61 -36.47 -25.27
C ALA A 635 8.31 -36.41 -23.91
N GLY A 636 7.59 -36.74 -22.83
CA GLY A 636 8.05 -36.54 -21.46
C GLY A 636 8.18 -35.06 -21.11
N ALA A 637 8.62 -34.77 -19.88
CA ALA A 637 8.91 -33.41 -19.44
C ALA A 637 10.28 -33.38 -18.73
N PRO A 638 11.14 -32.39 -19.00
CA PRO A 638 12.42 -32.29 -18.31
C PRO A 638 12.26 -31.87 -16.84
N GLU A 639 13.31 -32.06 -16.04
CA GLU A 639 13.44 -31.41 -14.74
C GLU A 639 13.29 -29.89 -14.89
N GLY A 640 12.61 -29.25 -13.94
CA GLY A 640 12.29 -27.83 -13.99
C GLY A 640 11.13 -27.46 -14.92
N ALA A 641 10.46 -28.43 -15.56
CA ALA A 641 9.26 -28.16 -16.34
C ALA A 641 8.13 -27.58 -15.46
N GLY A 642 7.40 -26.60 -15.99
CA GLY A 642 6.29 -25.97 -15.28
C GLY A 642 5.16 -26.94 -14.99
N PHE A 643 4.64 -26.90 -13.76
CA PHE A 643 3.48 -27.62 -13.26
C PHE A 643 2.41 -26.61 -12.82
N ILE A 644 1.17 -26.81 -13.22
CA ILE A 644 0.05 -25.91 -12.87
C ILE A 644 -1.15 -26.76 -12.49
N LEU A 645 -1.72 -26.53 -11.29
CA LEU A 645 -3.01 -27.11 -10.94
C LEU A 645 -4.12 -26.41 -11.73
N LEU A 646 -4.95 -27.18 -12.44
CA LEU A 646 -6.04 -26.65 -13.27
C LEU A 646 -7.31 -26.53 -12.42
N ASP A 647 -7.47 -25.39 -11.78
CA ASP A 647 -8.66 -25.03 -11.00
C ASP A 647 -9.28 -23.70 -11.46
N GLN A 648 -10.16 -23.11 -10.64
CA GLN A 648 -10.83 -21.84 -10.94
C GLN A 648 -9.88 -20.64 -11.03
N ALA A 649 -8.61 -20.76 -10.63
CA ALA A 649 -7.62 -19.71 -10.81
C ALA A 649 -7.01 -19.72 -12.23
N VAL A 650 -7.12 -20.82 -12.98
CA VAL A 650 -6.64 -20.94 -14.36
C VAL A 650 -7.78 -20.65 -15.34
N GLN A 651 -7.86 -19.40 -15.77
CA GLN A 651 -8.96 -18.87 -16.59
C GLN A 651 -8.50 -18.49 -18.00
N ALA A 652 -9.43 -18.28 -18.92
CA ALA A 652 -9.15 -17.75 -20.25
C ALA A 652 -8.44 -16.39 -20.16
N VAL A 653 -7.37 -16.21 -20.94
CA VAL A 653 -6.59 -14.96 -20.91
C VAL A 653 -7.29 -13.81 -21.66
N GLY A 654 -8.29 -14.12 -22.49
CA GLY A 654 -9.04 -13.16 -23.31
C GLY A 654 -8.50 -13.01 -24.74
N LEU A 655 -8.01 -14.12 -25.31
CA LEU A 655 -7.73 -14.25 -26.74
C LEU A 655 -9.03 -14.11 -27.54
N ARG A 656 -9.00 -13.46 -28.71
CA ARG A 656 -10.16 -13.41 -29.64
C ARG A 656 -10.06 -14.51 -30.70
N ALA A 657 -11.19 -14.98 -31.22
CA ALA A 657 -11.24 -15.97 -32.31
C ALA A 657 -10.30 -15.64 -33.50
N ALA A 658 -10.28 -14.38 -33.96
CA ALA A 658 -9.44 -13.95 -35.08
C ALA A 658 -7.94 -13.88 -34.74
N GLU A 659 -7.56 -14.06 -33.47
CA GLU A 659 -6.20 -14.00 -32.97
C GLU A 659 -5.61 -15.39 -32.73
N ILE A 660 -6.39 -16.46 -32.90
CA ILE A 660 -5.94 -17.84 -32.73
C ILE A 660 -4.74 -18.13 -33.64
N GLY A 661 -3.68 -18.68 -33.05
CA GLY A 661 -2.42 -19.00 -33.73
C GLY A 661 -1.56 -17.79 -34.12
N LEU A 662 -2.02 -16.56 -33.89
CA LEU A 662 -1.22 -15.35 -34.09
C LEU A 662 -0.46 -15.00 -32.82
N GLU A 663 0.82 -14.70 -32.97
CA GLU A 663 1.64 -14.25 -31.84
C GLU A 663 1.19 -12.86 -31.35
N ARG A 664 1.08 -12.70 -30.04
CA ARG A 664 0.72 -11.45 -29.38
C ARG A 664 1.72 -11.10 -28.30
N HIS A 665 1.90 -9.80 -28.08
CA HIS A 665 2.58 -9.28 -26.91
C HIS A 665 1.59 -9.26 -25.76
N TRP A 666 1.90 -9.97 -24.68
CA TRP A 666 1.10 -10.05 -23.46
C TRP A 666 1.78 -9.29 -22.34
N ARG A 667 0.99 -8.52 -21.58
CA ARG A 667 1.42 -7.86 -20.35
C ARG A 667 0.47 -8.19 -19.22
N ILE A 668 0.98 -8.76 -18.13
CA ILE A 668 0.18 -9.25 -17.01
C ILE A 668 0.73 -8.66 -15.71
N GLY A 669 -0.10 -7.94 -14.97
CA GLY A 669 0.34 -7.24 -13.76
C GLY A 669 -0.82 -6.86 -12.84
N PRO A 670 -0.52 -6.28 -11.66
CA PRO A 670 -1.54 -5.92 -10.67
C PRO A 670 -2.57 -4.92 -11.23
N ALA A 671 -3.83 -5.11 -10.90
CA ALA A 671 -4.89 -4.19 -11.28
C ALA A 671 -4.72 -2.83 -10.57
N GLY A 672 -4.82 -1.73 -11.33
CA GLY A 672 -4.66 -0.36 -10.80
C GLY A 672 -3.22 0.14 -10.75
N GLU A 673 -2.24 -0.72 -11.07
CA GLU A 673 -0.83 -0.36 -11.19
C GLU A 673 -0.56 0.44 -12.48
N ALA A 674 0.42 1.35 -12.44
CA ALA A 674 0.82 2.11 -13.63
C ALA A 674 1.39 1.17 -14.72
N PHE A 675 1.00 1.40 -15.98
CA PHE A 675 1.33 0.50 -17.10
C PHE A 675 2.83 0.34 -17.38
N GLY A 676 3.66 1.30 -16.96
CA GLY A 676 5.13 1.26 -17.06
C GLY A 676 5.83 0.61 -15.86
N SER A 677 5.08 0.10 -14.88
CA SER A 677 5.64 -0.52 -13.67
C SER A 677 6.38 -1.82 -14.00
N ALA A 678 7.52 -2.04 -13.31
CA ALA A 678 8.27 -3.29 -13.39
C ALA A 678 7.49 -4.51 -12.87
N ARG A 679 6.32 -4.28 -12.23
CA ARG A 679 5.45 -5.34 -11.73
C ARG A 679 4.67 -6.08 -12.82
N PHE A 680 4.66 -5.56 -14.05
CA PHE A 680 4.08 -6.25 -15.20
C PHE A 680 5.05 -7.28 -15.78
N PHE A 681 4.63 -8.54 -15.77
CA PHE A 681 5.27 -9.61 -16.54
C PHE A 681 4.95 -9.44 -18.02
N GLN A 682 5.96 -9.58 -18.88
CA GLN A 682 5.80 -9.42 -20.32
C GLN A 682 6.27 -10.68 -21.04
N MET A 683 5.48 -11.13 -22.02
CA MET A 683 5.87 -12.28 -22.85
C MET A 683 5.23 -12.19 -24.23
N ARG A 684 5.75 -12.99 -25.17
CA ARG A 684 5.14 -13.19 -26.49
C ARG A 684 4.62 -14.61 -26.57
N ALA A 685 3.38 -14.77 -27.01
CA ALA A 685 2.78 -16.10 -27.14
C ALA A 685 1.64 -16.09 -28.17
N ALA A 686 1.51 -17.22 -28.86
CA ALA A 686 0.34 -17.59 -29.65
C ALA A 686 -0.37 -18.77 -28.96
N GLY A 687 -1.67 -18.94 -29.20
CA GLY A 687 -2.42 -20.07 -28.69
C GLY A 687 -3.83 -20.17 -29.23
N GLY A 688 -4.65 -21.01 -28.61
CA GLY A 688 -5.98 -21.40 -29.08
C GLY A 688 -5.97 -22.48 -30.16
N LEU A 689 -4.78 -22.84 -30.69
CA LEU A 689 -4.65 -23.86 -31.74
C LEU A 689 -4.87 -25.25 -31.18
N ARG A 690 -4.39 -25.52 -29.95
CA ARG A 690 -4.47 -26.85 -29.37
C ARG A 690 -5.91 -27.34 -29.20
N ALA A 691 -6.85 -26.46 -28.88
CA ALA A 691 -8.28 -26.79 -28.77
C ALA A 691 -8.95 -27.10 -30.12
N LEU A 692 -8.40 -26.58 -31.22
CA LEU A 692 -8.88 -26.81 -32.59
C LEU A 692 -8.25 -28.03 -33.26
N MET A 693 -7.08 -28.50 -32.79
CA MET A 693 -6.40 -29.63 -33.39
C MET A 693 -7.16 -30.95 -33.14
N PRO A 694 -7.51 -31.71 -34.20
CA PRO A 694 -8.03 -33.05 -34.04
C PRO A 694 -7.07 -33.97 -33.29
N LEU A 695 -7.61 -34.86 -32.46
CA LEU A 695 -6.83 -35.83 -31.71
C LEU A 695 -6.22 -36.89 -32.64
N SER A 696 -5.15 -37.54 -32.19
CA SER A 696 -4.53 -38.62 -32.96
C SER A 696 -5.46 -39.83 -33.09
N PRO A 697 -5.70 -40.38 -34.28
CA PRO A 697 -6.45 -41.63 -34.43
C PRO A 697 -5.87 -42.75 -33.54
N VAL A 698 -6.72 -43.66 -33.06
CA VAL A 698 -6.31 -44.78 -32.20
C VAL A 698 -6.41 -46.10 -32.94
N HIS A 699 -5.73 -47.11 -32.40
CA HIS A 699 -5.72 -48.46 -32.97
C HIS A 699 -5.27 -48.50 -34.44
N LEU A 700 -4.36 -47.59 -34.84
CA LEU A 700 -3.74 -47.63 -36.15
C LEU A 700 -3.00 -48.97 -36.33
N ARG A 701 -3.43 -49.73 -37.32
CA ARG A 701 -2.86 -51.04 -37.69
C ARG A 701 -2.43 -51.01 -39.13
N ALA A 702 -1.29 -51.63 -39.41
CA ALA A 702 -0.85 -51.94 -40.75
C ALA A 702 -0.81 -53.47 -40.91
N ARG A 703 -1.50 -54.00 -41.91
CA ARG A 703 -1.54 -55.44 -42.20
C ARG A 703 -1.14 -55.70 -43.64
N GLU A 704 -0.10 -56.49 -43.83
CA GLU A 704 0.24 -57.00 -45.16
C GLU A 704 -0.79 -58.04 -45.62
N ALA A 705 -1.30 -57.85 -46.84
CA ALA A 705 -2.16 -58.79 -47.54
C ALA A 705 -1.31 -59.78 -48.34
N SER A 706 -1.89 -60.93 -48.68
CA SER A 706 -1.24 -61.95 -49.53
C SER A 706 -0.89 -61.43 -50.94
N SER A 707 -1.49 -60.31 -51.36
CA SER A 707 -1.17 -59.60 -52.61
C SER A 707 0.07 -58.69 -52.51
N GLY A 708 0.68 -58.55 -51.33
CA GLY A 708 1.79 -57.62 -51.08
C GLY A 708 1.36 -56.17 -50.78
N ALA A 709 0.06 -55.90 -50.74
CA ALA A 709 -0.47 -54.59 -50.33
C ALA A 709 -0.46 -54.43 -48.80
N VAL A 710 -0.22 -53.21 -48.30
CA VAL A 710 -0.36 -52.89 -46.87
C VAL A 710 -1.71 -52.22 -46.64
N VAL A 711 -2.58 -52.85 -45.88
CA VAL A 711 -3.89 -52.29 -45.49
C VAL A 711 -3.74 -51.59 -44.15
N LEU A 712 -4.02 -50.29 -44.15
CA LEU A 712 -4.08 -49.46 -42.96
C LEU A 712 -5.53 -49.34 -42.49
N SER A 713 -5.75 -49.44 -41.19
CA SER A 713 -7.04 -49.11 -40.56
C SER A 713 -6.84 -48.48 -39.18
N TRP A 714 -7.76 -47.60 -38.78
CA TRP A 714 -7.71 -46.89 -37.51
C TRP A 714 -9.12 -46.56 -37.01
N ILE A 715 -9.21 -46.05 -35.78
CA ILE A 715 -10.45 -45.59 -35.16
C ILE A 715 -10.34 -44.09 -34.86
N ARG A 716 -11.39 -43.35 -35.22
CA ARG A 716 -11.54 -41.91 -34.96
C ARG A 716 -11.61 -41.62 -33.47
N ARG A 717 -11.08 -40.47 -33.05
CA ARG A 717 -11.31 -39.89 -31.72
C ARG A 717 -12.07 -38.58 -31.86
N GLY A 718 -13.07 -38.36 -31.02
CA GLY A 718 -13.73 -37.06 -30.89
C GLY A 718 -13.09 -36.21 -29.79
N ARG A 719 -13.08 -34.88 -29.97
CA ARG A 719 -12.61 -33.91 -28.96
C ARG A 719 -13.75 -33.11 -28.31
N MET A 720 -14.89 -32.99 -28.99
CA MET A 720 -16.05 -32.23 -28.51
C MET A 720 -17.18 -33.21 -28.18
N ASP A 721 -17.65 -33.19 -26.93
CA ASP A 721 -18.76 -34.01 -26.42
C ASP A 721 -18.62 -35.53 -26.70
N ALA A 722 -17.38 -36.02 -26.77
CA ALA A 722 -17.06 -37.40 -27.14
C ALA A 722 -17.08 -38.40 -25.97
N ASP A 723 -17.33 -37.93 -24.74
CA ASP A 723 -17.38 -38.76 -23.53
C ASP A 723 -18.78 -39.34 -23.23
N SER A 724 -19.80 -38.97 -24.04
CA SER A 724 -21.17 -39.46 -23.87
C SER A 724 -21.38 -40.84 -24.49
N TRP A 725 -21.95 -41.76 -23.71
CA TRP A 725 -22.30 -43.13 -24.14
C TRP A 725 -23.76 -43.27 -24.62
N LEU A 726 -24.49 -42.15 -24.76
CA LEU A 726 -25.91 -42.17 -25.10
C LEU A 726 -26.19 -42.29 -26.60
N GLY A 727 -25.24 -41.88 -27.46
CA GLY A 727 -25.37 -41.93 -28.91
C GLY A 727 -24.81 -43.22 -29.52
N ASP A 728 -25.15 -43.48 -30.78
CA ASP A 728 -24.64 -44.64 -31.54
C ASP A 728 -23.14 -44.53 -31.89
N ASP A 729 -22.62 -43.29 -31.98
CA ASP A 729 -21.20 -42.98 -32.15
C ASP A 729 -20.91 -41.58 -31.54
N VAL A 730 -19.63 -41.26 -31.32
CA VAL A 730 -19.20 -39.97 -30.80
C VAL A 730 -19.42 -38.84 -31.83
N PRO A 731 -19.69 -37.60 -31.40
CA PRO A 731 -19.79 -36.46 -32.32
C PRO A 731 -18.50 -36.26 -33.13
N LEU A 732 -18.64 -35.91 -34.42
CA LEU A 732 -17.50 -35.71 -35.32
C LEU A 732 -16.65 -34.48 -34.93
N GLY A 733 -17.31 -33.39 -34.56
CA GLY A 733 -16.66 -32.13 -34.20
C GLY A 733 -15.91 -31.40 -35.34
N GLU A 734 -15.93 -31.94 -36.55
CA GLU A 734 -15.36 -31.34 -37.76
C GLU A 734 -16.43 -31.28 -38.86
N THR A 735 -16.19 -30.48 -39.90
CA THR A 735 -17.15 -30.33 -41.03
C THR A 735 -17.27 -31.58 -41.88
N SER A 736 -16.22 -32.41 -41.93
CA SER A 736 -16.20 -33.69 -42.61
C SER A 736 -15.13 -34.60 -42.02
N GLU A 737 -15.35 -35.92 -42.11
CA GLU A 737 -14.37 -36.91 -41.68
C GLU A 737 -13.35 -37.14 -42.80
N ARG A 738 -12.11 -36.67 -42.60
CA ARG A 738 -11.01 -36.84 -43.56
C ARG A 738 -9.70 -37.06 -42.84
N TYR A 739 -8.81 -37.84 -43.46
CA TYR A 739 -7.52 -38.20 -42.91
C TYR A 739 -6.41 -37.96 -43.93
N ARG A 740 -5.28 -37.40 -43.48
CA ARG A 740 -4.02 -37.35 -44.24
C ARG A 740 -3.14 -38.52 -43.83
N ILE A 741 -2.69 -39.31 -44.81
CA ILE A 741 -1.74 -40.40 -44.64
C ILE A 741 -0.43 -39.99 -45.30
N ASP A 742 0.64 -39.92 -44.52
CA ASP A 742 2.00 -39.68 -44.97
C ASP A 742 2.81 -40.99 -44.89
N ILE A 743 3.57 -41.28 -45.94
CA ILE A 743 4.44 -42.46 -46.04
C ILE A 743 5.89 -41.98 -46.14
N ALA A 744 6.75 -42.50 -45.28
CA ALA A 744 8.17 -42.17 -45.20
C ALA A 744 9.03 -43.44 -45.08
N GLY A 745 10.25 -43.38 -45.60
CA GLY A 745 11.26 -44.42 -45.43
C GLY A 745 12.21 -44.11 -44.28
N ASP A 746 13.43 -44.65 -44.36
CA ASP A 746 14.45 -44.54 -43.31
C ASP A 746 14.88 -43.08 -43.01
N ASP A 747 14.74 -42.16 -43.98
CA ASP A 747 15.06 -40.74 -43.82
C ASP A 747 13.98 -39.95 -43.05
N GLY A 748 12.80 -40.55 -42.82
CA GLY A 748 11.67 -39.96 -42.13
C GLY A 748 10.95 -38.84 -42.90
N ALA A 749 11.38 -38.51 -44.12
CA ALA A 749 10.74 -37.50 -44.94
C ALA A 749 9.52 -38.10 -45.67
N PRO A 750 8.37 -37.39 -45.73
CA PRO A 750 7.20 -37.91 -46.41
C PRO A 750 7.45 -37.96 -47.94
N LEU A 751 7.52 -39.17 -48.49
CA LEU A 751 7.64 -39.42 -49.93
C LEU A 751 6.28 -39.36 -50.64
N ARG A 752 5.23 -39.76 -49.92
CA ARG A 752 3.84 -39.72 -50.41
C ARG A 752 2.93 -39.16 -49.32
N SER A 753 2.01 -38.29 -49.74
CA SER A 753 0.92 -37.78 -48.91
C SER A 753 -0.39 -37.97 -49.66
N VAL A 754 -1.36 -38.65 -49.04
CA VAL A 754 -2.70 -38.91 -49.60
C VAL A 754 -3.78 -38.56 -48.60
N THR A 755 -4.99 -38.32 -49.10
CA THR A 755 -6.18 -38.08 -48.27
C THR A 755 -7.15 -39.24 -48.40
N SER A 756 -7.69 -39.72 -47.28
CA SER A 756 -8.80 -40.68 -47.23
C SER A 756 -10.04 -40.04 -46.58
N GLU A 757 -11.22 -40.40 -47.06
CA GLU A 757 -12.52 -40.01 -46.48
C GLU A 757 -13.08 -41.08 -45.53
N THR A 758 -12.39 -42.22 -45.42
CA THR A 758 -12.72 -43.33 -44.54
C THR A 758 -11.57 -43.63 -43.59
N ALA A 759 -11.86 -44.34 -42.49
CA ALA A 759 -10.87 -44.72 -41.47
C ALA A 759 -9.99 -45.92 -41.88
N ASP A 760 -9.76 -46.07 -43.18
CA ASP A 760 -8.92 -47.09 -43.79
C ASP A 760 -8.27 -46.56 -45.07
N TRP A 761 -7.14 -47.16 -45.44
CA TRP A 761 -6.46 -46.89 -46.70
C TRP A 761 -5.55 -48.05 -47.10
N THR A 762 -5.43 -48.33 -48.39
CA THR A 762 -4.58 -49.42 -48.90
C THR A 762 -3.39 -48.86 -49.66
N TYR A 763 -2.19 -49.22 -49.20
CA TYR A 763 -0.94 -48.96 -49.91
C TYR A 763 -0.63 -50.13 -50.85
N THR A 764 -0.73 -49.88 -52.16
CA THR A 764 -0.60 -50.95 -53.16
C THR A 764 0.86 -51.27 -53.47
N PRO A 765 1.17 -52.48 -53.97
CA PRO A 765 2.53 -52.84 -54.38
C PRO A 765 3.11 -51.89 -55.44
N GLU A 766 2.28 -51.36 -56.33
CA GLU A 766 2.70 -50.42 -57.37
C GLU A 766 3.11 -49.07 -56.77
N MET A 767 2.39 -48.61 -55.73
CA MET A 767 2.76 -47.41 -54.98
C MET A 767 4.08 -47.63 -54.22
N ARG A 768 4.25 -48.79 -53.60
CA ARG A 768 5.51 -49.18 -52.91
C ARG A 768 6.70 -49.18 -53.86
N ALA A 769 6.56 -49.79 -55.04
CA ALA A 769 7.63 -49.82 -56.04
C ALA A 769 7.97 -48.44 -56.61
N ALA A 770 6.98 -47.55 -56.71
CA ALA A 770 7.19 -46.17 -57.17
C ALA A 770 7.87 -45.29 -56.11
N ASP A 771 7.48 -45.43 -54.84
CA ASP A 771 8.02 -44.63 -53.74
C ASP A 771 9.40 -45.13 -53.30
N PHE A 772 9.64 -46.45 -53.37
CA PHE A 772 10.87 -47.12 -52.95
C PHE A 772 11.47 -47.98 -54.06
N PRO A 773 12.27 -47.40 -54.97
CA PRO A 773 13.03 -48.16 -55.97
C PRO A 773 14.05 -49.13 -55.32
N VAL A 774 14.48 -48.83 -54.09
CA VAL A 774 15.26 -49.70 -53.20
C VAL A 774 14.46 -49.85 -51.91
N ALA A 775 14.26 -51.08 -51.44
CA ALA A 775 13.48 -51.36 -50.23
C ALA A 775 14.16 -50.71 -49.00
N PRO A 776 13.44 -49.88 -48.22
CA PRO A 776 13.95 -49.32 -46.98
C PRO A 776 14.01 -50.40 -45.89
N SER A 777 14.65 -50.11 -44.76
CA SER A 777 14.59 -51.01 -43.60
C SER A 777 13.20 -51.01 -42.96
N GLU A 778 12.53 -49.86 -42.98
CA GLU A 778 11.23 -49.65 -42.37
C GLU A 778 10.40 -48.66 -43.21
N ILE A 779 9.12 -48.96 -43.40
CA ILE A 779 8.16 -48.02 -43.97
C ILE A 779 7.29 -47.49 -42.84
N ARG A 780 7.33 -46.18 -42.61
CA ARG A 780 6.54 -45.50 -41.60
C ARG A 780 5.31 -44.86 -42.22
N PHE A 781 4.15 -45.22 -41.69
CA PHE A 781 2.86 -44.63 -42.02
C PHE A 781 2.43 -43.69 -40.90
N THR A 782 2.08 -42.45 -41.24
CA THR A 782 1.55 -41.48 -40.28
C THR A 782 0.18 -41.01 -40.71
N VAL A 783 -0.82 -41.19 -39.85
CA VAL A 783 -2.21 -40.79 -40.10
C VAL A 783 -2.59 -39.62 -39.19
N ARG A 784 -3.20 -38.58 -39.78
CA ARG A 784 -3.73 -37.40 -39.07
C ARG A 784 -5.16 -37.15 -39.51
N GLN A 785 -6.07 -36.92 -38.58
CA GLN A 785 -7.39 -36.38 -38.93
C GLN A 785 -7.25 -34.91 -39.36
N LEU A 786 -7.98 -34.49 -40.39
CA LEU A 786 -7.94 -33.14 -40.94
C LEU A 786 -9.05 -32.28 -40.35
N SER A 787 -8.68 -31.11 -39.84
CA SER A 787 -9.60 -30.02 -39.56
C SER A 787 -9.66 -29.06 -40.74
N ALA A 788 -10.85 -28.54 -41.04
CA ALA A 788 -11.00 -27.45 -42.00
C ALA A 788 -10.41 -26.12 -41.49
N GLN A 789 -10.25 -25.96 -40.17
CA GLN A 789 -9.80 -24.70 -39.56
C GLN A 789 -8.27 -24.65 -39.42
N VAL A 790 -7.65 -25.73 -38.94
CA VAL A 790 -6.20 -25.76 -38.60
C VAL A 790 -5.40 -26.78 -39.40
N GLY A 791 -6.04 -27.53 -40.31
CA GLY A 791 -5.36 -28.53 -41.13
C GLY A 791 -5.10 -29.85 -40.38
N PRO A 792 -3.96 -30.53 -40.61
CA PRO A 792 -3.67 -31.82 -39.99
C PRO A 792 -3.54 -31.76 -38.47
N GLY A 793 -4.27 -32.62 -37.76
CA GLY A 793 -4.19 -32.78 -36.31
C GLY A 793 -2.99 -33.60 -35.84
N ILE A 794 -3.11 -34.15 -34.63
CA ILE A 794 -2.04 -34.90 -33.97
C ILE A 794 -1.80 -36.24 -34.71
N PRO A 795 -0.54 -36.66 -34.95
CA PRO A 795 -0.26 -37.88 -35.69
C PRO A 795 -0.45 -39.16 -34.87
N ALA A 796 -0.96 -40.20 -35.53
CA ALA A 796 -0.76 -41.60 -35.17
C ALA A 796 0.23 -42.23 -36.14
N ALA A 797 1.19 -43.01 -35.66
CA ALA A 797 2.19 -43.65 -36.52
C ALA A 797 2.26 -45.16 -36.29
N VAL A 798 2.47 -45.90 -37.37
CA VAL A 798 2.77 -47.33 -37.37
C VAL A 798 3.83 -47.60 -38.42
N SER A 799 4.65 -48.60 -38.19
CA SER A 799 5.68 -49.00 -39.15
C SER A 799 5.58 -50.48 -39.48
N VAL A 800 6.05 -50.82 -40.68
CA VAL A 800 6.21 -52.21 -41.15
C VAL A 800 7.60 -52.38 -41.74
N ALA A 801 8.06 -53.63 -41.84
CA ALA A 801 9.31 -53.94 -42.54
C ALA A 801 9.22 -53.52 -44.01
N GLY A 802 10.28 -52.85 -44.49
CA GLY A 802 10.33 -52.20 -45.79
C GLY A 802 10.55 -53.09 -46.99
#